data_AF-A0A4V2UFP2-F1
#
_entry.id   AF-A0A4V2UFP2-F1
#
_cell.length_a   1.000
_cell.length_b   1.000
_cell.length_c   1.000
_cell.angle_alpha   90.00
_cell.angle_beta   90.00
_cell.angle_gamma   90.00
#
_symmetry.space_group_name_H-M   'P 1'
#
loop_
_entity.id
_entity.type
_entity.pdbx_description
1 polymer ?
#
loop_
_entity_poly.entity_id
_entity_poly.type
_entity_poly.pdbx_seq_one_letter_code
_entity_poly.pdbx_strand_id
1 'polypeptide(L)'
;MRSWADDSSARLTQGFENADVPPGDTVPGDTSTTEVLSGSLGSAFGWINTPTDTDWYGLQTQVGQTYTIFLKGYSSSTGGGPALPDPILRIYDSSGQLIGTADNSLNSLDANYQYTPTTSGLIYVSAGSADGQTGRFSFLVIKTTATVPDVVPGDTSTGVSLAIGGHVDGVLENATDADWYRVSLTAGQSYMFHLDGASASPLSDSYLQLFGANGSLITFNDDYGDGYDSALRFTPTTTGVYYLSAEAAAGETGGYRVSAEAVAPQNPLDTIDWGTNIANTAITVYFAQAGQTFDAHTADRSWTASEISSVMAAFATLSAVSNVTFTTTASAAGATMIMVLDDALGDETLGSMSLPPLTPAIGTFSPAADVWNAATLQPGGLAFSTLIHEVGHALGLSHPHDTGGSSEIMEGVTGPFDSYGVAGLNQGVFTMMSYNDGWPMGPAGGPSGYNYGMQRGPMALDIAVLQKKYGATVSHAGDDVYTLPTTNGATVGYLALWDTGGNDTISASGSGNAVIDLRPATLLNAPGGGGYVSYIGAVQGGLVVAAGVAIENAYGANGADILTGNAYDNTLRGGGGADKLNGADGSDVLDGGTGSDVLDGGLGVDYAAYGTASTGVHASLQQPSTNTGDALGDTYTSIEGLRGSSFADLLRGDANGNILLGMAGDDTLDGGGGDDVISGGDGDDVILAVGASSVSGDSGSDTFKFLLASDSTLAASTLITDFQTGVDKISIAAMQPTNVTIGQANGVYTLTATTAAAGTFYLRSTNVLALSDVITVIVGQTLAGTPSYDKLVGGDGADVLIGKGAGDNLTGGAGVDIFRYEVAGDSHGDGYDILSDFQHGVDKIDLSAVAPTYMSILHAQGASYLFPSTSGGQMQIAAVGDVEANDILTGGTTNYYIVGDDSGMTLIGGDNPDSIVGGGGNDVIIGGGGGDALYGNGGRNVFTYRSASESNNQNLDIIHGFQTGVDKIDLSAMNPSNVSIVYYNGGTFINGGAADGAFQIASIDKVFGISLLGLTGGLYVVGENVAGALYGSAGADTIIGGSSYDAIYAGGSGDALFGGGGMDTFMYESGTDSNGAPGGMDIIHDFETGVDRVYLNGIMGATNVSVIRSNGGTFIFGNSTAGAFQIASTHDINPADMIGLTSGAYVVGDDTANTLIGGYLSESIVGGGGNDIIIGGGAADALFGGAGADTFKFLDKSDSAPGASDIIHDFQTGVDKIDLTALHTNPLDKFTLVSDANASYLFVQLAGNPDNDLQVLFATPNVKASDILW
;
A
#
# COMPACT_ATOMS: atom_id res chain seq x y z
N MET A 1 -22.16 71.14 -2.02
CA MET A 1 -21.21 72.19 -2.45
C MET A 1 -21.67 72.65 -3.84
N ARG A 2 -22.38 73.80 -3.96
CA ARG A 2 -21.92 75.05 -4.63
C ARG A 2 -20.91 74.84 -5.77
N SER A 3 -21.01 75.38 -6.98
CA SER A 3 -21.98 76.25 -7.70
C SER A 3 -21.37 76.61 -9.07
N TRP A 4 -22.21 77.06 -10.01
CA TRP A 4 -21.96 77.69 -11.33
C TRP A 4 -21.95 76.73 -12.53
N ALA A 5 -22.99 76.59 -13.35
CA ALA A 5 -23.98 77.51 -13.94
C ALA A 5 -23.45 78.44 -15.06
N ASP A 6 -24.20 78.40 -16.16
CA ASP A 6 -24.39 79.41 -17.23
C ASP A 6 -23.43 79.44 -18.43
N ASP A 7 -23.89 78.92 -19.59
CA ASP A 7 -24.18 79.74 -20.78
C ASP A 7 -24.86 78.88 -21.87
N SER A 8 -26.19 78.84 -21.84
CA SER A 8 -27.02 78.46 -22.99
C SER A 8 -27.61 79.73 -23.61
N SER A 9 -26.78 80.57 -24.26
CA SER A 9 -27.27 81.66 -25.12
C SER A 9 -26.23 82.28 -26.07
N ALA A 10 -25.44 81.49 -26.81
CA ALA A 10 -24.70 82.01 -27.97
C ALA A 10 -25.48 81.79 -29.28
N ARG A 11 -26.21 82.84 -29.68
CA ARG A 11 -26.75 83.07 -31.02
C ARG A 11 -25.77 82.67 -32.13
N LEU A 12 -26.20 81.79 -33.03
CA LEU A 12 -25.85 81.85 -34.45
C LEU A 12 -27.10 82.22 -35.26
N THR A 13 -27.62 83.41 -35.02
CA THR A 13 -28.45 84.12 -36.00
C THR A 13 -27.67 85.37 -36.39
N GLN A 14 -26.99 85.33 -37.55
CA GLN A 14 -27.11 86.38 -38.58
C GLN A 14 -26.20 86.14 -39.79
N GLY A 15 -26.82 86.23 -40.98
CA GLY A 15 -26.23 86.08 -42.31
C GLY A 15 -26.44 84.65 -42.80
N PHE A 16 -27.35 84.32 -43.69
CA PHE A 16 -27.75 85.00 -44.92
C PHE A 16 -29.20 84.62 -45.28
N GLU A 17 -30.19 85.36 -44.78
CA GLU A 17 -31.47 85.46 -45.48
C GLU A 17 -31.47 86.79 -46.23
N ASN A 18 -31.14 86.75 -47.52
CA ASN A 18 -31.63 87.69 -48.54
C ASN A 18 -31.13 87.27 -49.93
N ALA A 19 -32.01 86.64 -50.72
CA ALA A 19 -32.35 87.05 -52.08
C ALA A 19 -33.19 85.95 -52.79
N ASP A 20 -34.51 86.10 -52.75
CA ASP A 20 -35.47 85.37 -53.58
C ASP A 20 -35.53 85.91 -55.02
N VAL A 21 -34.53 85.57 -55.85
CA VAL A 21 -34.63 85.54 -57.35
C VAL A 21 -33.56 84.56 -57.87
N PRO A 22 -33.81 83.70 -58.88
CA PRO A 22 -32.77 82.84 -59.46
C PRO A 22 -31.68 83.73 -60.06
N PRO A 23 -30.45 83.76 -59.53
CA PRO A 23 -29.33 84.31 -60.28
C PRO A 23 -28.94 83.25 -61.32
N GLY A 24 -28.41 83.66 -62.47
CA GLY A 24 -27.78 82.69 -63.37
C GLY A 24 -26.73 81.87 -62.62
N ASP A 25 -26.50 80.64 -63.08
CA ASP A 25 -25.59 79.63 -62.50
C ASP A 25 -24.41 80.26 -61.73
N THR A 26 -24.40 80.03 -60.42
CA THR A 26 -23.45 80.61 -59.47
C THR A 26 -22.33 79.64 -59.07
N VAL A 27 -22.44 78.35 -59.41
CA VAL A 27 -21.49 77.31 -58.97
C VAL A 27 -21.10 76.44 -60.17
N PRO A 28 -19.87 76.57 -60.70
CA PRO A 28 -19.46 75.83 -61.89
C PRO A 28 -19.63 74.32 -61.76
N GLY A 29 -20.09 73.68 -62.84
CA GLY A 29 -20.21 72.23 -62.96
C GLY A 29 -18.93 71.46 -63.28
N ASP A 30 -17.79 71.98 -62.85
CA ASP A 30 -16.47 71.39 -63.08
C ASP A 30 -15.46 71.76 -61.98
N THR A 31 -14.20 71.38 -62.17
CA THR A 31 -13.12 71.59 -61.20
C THR A 31 -12.69 73.05 -61.03
N SER A 32 -13.28 73.99 -61.76
CA SER A 32 -13.04 75.42 -61.56
C SER A 32 -13.86 76.02 -60.41
N THR A 33 -14.76 75.24 -59.79
CA THR A 33 -15.51 75.65 -58.60
C THR A 33 -14.59 76.11 -57.46
N THR A 34 -14.93 77.23 -56.84
CA THR A 34 -14.23 77.75 -55.66
C THR A 34 -14.93 77.40 -54.35
N GLU A 35 -16.10 76.76 -54.43
CA GLU A 35 -16.91 76.40 -53.26
C GLU A 35 -16.37 75.10 -52.63
N VAL A 36 -15.98 75.16 -51.36
CA VAL A 36 -15.39 74.01 -50.64
C VAL A 36 -16.14 73.72 -49.35
N LEU A 37 -16.66 72.50 -49.23
CA LEU A 37 -17.25 71.94 -48.02
C LEU A 37 -16.11 71.57 -47.05
N SER A 38 -15.87 72.42 -46.03
CA SER A 38 -14.81 72.21 -45.04
C SER A 38 -15.35 72.20 -43.60
N GLY A 39 -14.97 71.19 -42.81
CA GLY A 39 -15.40 70.99 -41.41
C GLY A 39 -15.79 69.53 -41.08
N SER A 40 -15.99 69.21 -39.79
CA SER A 40 -16.50 67.89 -39.34
C SER A 40 -17.94 67.60 -39.80
N LEU A 41 -18.67 68.67 -40.16
CA LEU A 41 -19.97 68.66 -40.84
C LEU A 41 -19.94 69.77 -41.89
N GLY A 42 -19.83 69.41 -43.17
CA GLY A 42 -19.88 70.38 -44.28
C GLY A 42 -21.28 70.38 -44.89
N SER A 43 -21.93 71.53 -45.01
CA SER A 43 -23.23 71.65 -45.67
C SER A 43 -23.28 72.80 -46.66
N ALA A 44 -23.98 72.63 -47.77
CA ALA A 44 -24.27 73.68 -48.73
C ALA A 44 -25.71 73.58 -49.22
N PHE A 45 -26.25 74.70 -49.69
CA PHE A 45 -27.55 74.76 -50.33
C PHE A 45 -27.37 75.37 -51.71
N GLY A 46 -28.05 74.82 -52.70
CA GLY A 46 -27.90 75.25 -54.09
C GLY A 46 -29.18 75.09 -54.89
N TRP A 47 -29.08 75.44 -56.17
CA TRP A 47 -30.19 75.42 -57.12
C TRP A 47 -29.72 74.80 -58.43
N ILE A 48 -30.42 73.75 -58.86
CA ILE A 48 -30.30 73.28 -60.24
C ILE A 48 -31.24 74.13 -61.09
N ASN A 49 -30.69 75.08 -61.84
CA ASN A 49 -31.46 76.12 -62.53
C ASN A 49 -31.92 75.69 -63.93
N THR A 50 -31.23 74.73 -64.54
CA THR A 50 -31.63 74.10 -65.81
C THR A 50 -31.48 72.57 -65.74
N PRO A 51 -32.17 71.79 -66.60
CA PRO A 51 -32.10 70.33 -66.57
C PRO A 51 -30.69 69.72 -66.76
N THR A 52 -29.76 70.49 -67.33
CA THR A 52 -28.36 70.09 -67.57
C THR A 52 -27.38 70.75 -66.61
N ASP A 53 -27.89 71.55 -65.69
CA ASP A 53 -27.09 72.24 -64.68
C ASP A 53 -26.56 71.22 -63.67
N THR A 54 -25.30 71.39 -63.28
CA THR A 54 -24.70 70.59 -62.21
C THR A 54 -23.80 71.50 -61.40
N ASP A 55 -24.02 71.56 -60.09
CA ASP A 55 -23.24 72.41 -59.20
C ASP A 55 -22.16 71.55 -58.52
N TRP A 56 -20.88 71.88 -58.69
CA TRP A 56 -19.78 71.13 -58.05
C TRP A 56 -19.24 71.86 -56.82
N TYR A 57 -18.93 71.09 -55.78
CA TYR A 57 -18.36 71.55 -54.53
C TYR A 57 -17.10 70.72 -54.21
N GLY A 58 -16.00 71.39 -53.88
CA GLY A 58 -14.80 70.73 -53.38
C GLY A 58 -15.02 70.16 -51.98
N LEU A 59 -14.46 68.98 -51.67
CA LEU A 59 -14.49 68.37 -50.35
C LEU A 59 -13.07 67.91 -49.99
N GLN A 60 -12.53 68.45 -48.89
CA GLN A 60 -11.20 68.07 -48.41
C GLN A 60 -11.30 66.78 -47.58
N THR A 61 -10.61 65.73 -48.00
CA THR A 61 -10.71 64.39 -47.40
C THR A 61 -9.38 63.89 -46.82
N GLN A 62 -9.46 63.00 -45.84
CA GLN A 62 -8.32 62.35 -45.18
C GLN A 62 -8.36 60.84 -45.43
N VAL A 63 -7.24 60.25 -45.85
CA VAL A 63 -7.11 58.81 -46.14
C VAL A 63 -7.66 57.96 -44.98
N GLY A 64 -8.49 56.96 -45.30
CA GLY A 64 -9.04 56.00 -44.33
C GLY A 64 -10.22 56.50 -43.50
N GLN A 65 -10.59 57.78 -43.58
CA GLN A 65 -11.79 58.29 -42.91
C GLN A 65 -13.03 58.14 -43.80
N THR A 66 -14.08 57.48 -43.32
CA THR A 66 -15.34 57.40 -44.08
C THR A 66 -16.15 58.69 -43.94
N TYR A 67 -16.62 59.20 -45.07
CA TYR A 67 -17.54 60.32 -45.19
C TYR A 67 -18.85 59.83 -45.79
N THR A 68 -19.98 60.17 -45.15
CA THR A 68 -21.31 59.94 -45.73
C THR A 68 -21.82 61.26 -46.28
N ILE A 69 -22.10 61.31 -47.57
CA ILE A 69 -22.53 62.50 -48.29
C ILE A 69 -24.00 62.31 -48.65
N PHE A 70 -24.84 63.22 -48.17
CA PHE A 70 -26.27 63.26 -48.45
C PHE A 70 -26.56 64.42 -49.39
N LEU A 71 -27.35 64.16 -50.43
CA LEU A 71 -27.92 65.15 -51.32
C LEU A 71 -29.43 64.97 -51.34
N LYS A 72 -30.16 66.00 -50.93
CA LYS A 72 -31.61 65.95 -50.81
C LYS A 72 -32.29 67.13 -51.48
N GLY A 73 -33.52 66.91 -51.95
CA GLY A 73 -34.41 67.99 -52.32
C GLY A 73 -34.79 68.81 -51.10
N TYR A 74 -34.54 70.12 -51.12
CA TYR A 74 -34.78 71.00 -49.96
C TYR A 74 -35.87 72.03 -50.25
N SER A 75 -36.91 72.09 -49.41
CA SER A 75 -37.94 73.14 -49.48
C SER A 75 -37.76 74.11 -48.31
N SER A 76 -37.72 75.43 -48.58
CA SER A 76 -37.73 76.44 -47.52
C SER A 76 -39.16 76.90 -47.22
N SER A 77 -39.46 77.18 -45.96
CA SER A 77 -40.76 77.67 -45.53
C SER A 77 -41.05 79.13 -45.93
N THR A 78 -40.11 79.80 -46.61
CA THR A 78 -40.14 81.25 -46.89
C THR A 78 -40.36 81.63 -48.37
N GLY A 79 -40.63 80.66 -49.27
CA GLY A 79 -41.34 80.95 -50.51
C GLY A 79 -40.55 81.09 -51.82
N GLY A 80 -39.43 80.39 -51.98
CA GLY A 80 -38.77 80.29 -53.28
C GLY A 80 -38.67 78.85 -53.78
N GLY A 81 -39.21 78.57 -54.98
CA GLY A 81 -39.02 77.35 -55.78
C GLY A 81 -39.39 75.97 -55.16
N PRO A 82 -39.72 74.96 -56.00
CA PRO A 82 -39.89 73.59 -55.51
C PRO A 82 -38.54 72.98 -55.08
N ALA A 83 -38.59 72.06 -54.12
CA ALA A 83 -37.48 71.17 -53.82
C ALA A 83 -37.10 70.37 -55.09
N LEU A 84 -35.81 70.08 -55.27
CA LEU A 84 -35.34 69.23 -56.36
C LEU A 84 -35.94 67.84 -56.19
N PRO A 85 -36.81 67.38 -57.12
CA PRO A 85 -37.61 66.18 -56.87
C PRO A 85 -36.82 64.87 -56.85
N ASP A 86 -35.82 64.75 -57.73
CA ASP A 86 -35.00 63.55 -57.91
C ASP A 86 -33.49 63.94 -58.03
N PRO A 87 -32.85 64.26 -56.90
CA PRO A 87 -31.46 64.69 -56.87
C PRO A 87 -30.48 63.54 -57.19
N ILE A 88 -29.57 63.76 -58.14
CA ILE A 88 -28.45 62.85 -58.41
C ILE A 88 -27.13 63.42 -57.90
N LEU A 89 -26.45 62.62 -57.07
CA LEU A 89 -25.14 62.90 -56.50
C LEU A 89 -24.04 62.22 -57.31
N ARG A 90 -23.00 62.97 -57.66
CA ARG A 90 -21.79 62.42 -58.30
C ARG A 90 -20.53 62.83 -57.55
N ILE A 91 -19.55 61.94 -57.52
CA ILE A 91 -18.26 62.12 -56.85
C ILE A 91 -17.17 62.06 -57.91
N TYR A 92 -16.25 63.01 -57.89
CA TYR A 92 -15.15 63.14 -58.84
C TYR A 92 -13.82 63.26 -58.09
N ASP A 93 -12.76 62.71 -58.67
CA ASP A 93 -11.42 62.88 -58.12
C ASP A 93 -10.87 64.31 -58.33
N SER A 94 -9.67 64.58 -57.82
CA SER A 94 -9.03 65.89 -57.88
C SER A 94 -8.78 66.42 -59.31
N SER A 95 -8.81 65.54 -60.32
CA SER A 95 -8.65 65.90 -61.74
C SER A 95 -9.98 66.14 -62.46
N GLY A 96 -11.10 65.88 -61.79
CA GLY A 96 -12.46 66.01 -62.35
C GLY A 96 -12.97 64.75 -63.03
N GLN A 97 -12.31 63.60 -62.86
CA GLN A 97 -12.79 62.33 -63.38
C GLN A 97 -13.84 61.73 -62.44
N LEU A 98 -14.96 61.24 -62.98
CA LEU A 98 -16.05 60.65 -62.19
C LEU A 98 -15.59 59.34 -61.53
N ILE A 99 -15.77 59.23 -60.23
CA ILE A 99 -15.40 58.07 -59.40
C ILE A 99 -16.57 57.44 -58.63
N GLY A 100 -17.74 58.10 -58.55
CA GLY A 100 -18.93 57.53 -57.91
C GLY A 100 -20.22 58.27 -58.28
N THR A 101 -21.36 57.58 -58.28
CA THR A 101 -22.69 58.18 -58.49
C THR A 101 -23.70 57.53 -57.55
N ALA A 102 -24.65 58.31 -57.03
CA ALA A 102 -25.84 57.85 -56.31
C ALA A 102 -27.05 58.68 -56.73
N ASP A 103 -28.19 58.03 -56.99
CA ASP A 103 -29.45 58.70 -57.31
C ASP A 103 -30.51 58.50 -56.22
N ASN A 104 -30.65 57.29 -55.67
CA ASN A 104 -31.67 56.96 -54.68
C ASN A 104 -31.05 56.31 -53.43
N SER A 105 -31.66 56.51 -52.26
CA SER A 105 -31.24 55.87 -51.02
C SER A 105 -32.37 55.09 -50.36
N LEU A 106 -32.22 53.77 -50.30
CA LEU A 106 -33.13 52.75 -49.74
C LEU A 106 -34.61 52.91 -50.18
N ASN A 107 -35.32 53.90 -49.62
CA ASN A 107 -36.76 54.12 -49.69
C ASN A 107 -37.16 55.56 -50.12
N SER A 108 -36.19 56.42 -50.50
CA SER A 108 -36.40 57.83 -50.91
C SER A 108 -35.69 58.13 -52.23
N LEU A 109 -36.22 59.12 -52.98
CA LEU A 109 -35.57 59.68 -54.18
C LEU A 109 -34.35 60.57 -53.83
N ASP A 110 -34.07 60.77 -52.55
CA ASP A 110 -32.86 61.45 -52.10
C ASP A 110 -31.62 60.56 -52.29
N ALA A 111 -30.49 61.15 -52.71
CA ALA A 111 -29.24 60.44 -52.90
C ALA A 111 -28.36 60.46 -51.63
N ASN A 112 -27.71 59.33 -51.32
CA ASN A 112 -26.58 59.31 -50.40
C ASN A 112 -25.45 58.43 -50.93
N TYR A 113 -24.20 58.79 -50.60
CA TYR A 113 -23.02 58.05 -51.01
C TYR A 113 -21.96 58.05 -49.90
N GLN A 114 -21.49 56.86 -49.53
CA GLN A 114 -20.38 56.71 -48.59
C GLN A 114 -19.05 56.58 -49.35
N TYR A 115 -18.11 57.44 -49.01
CA TYR A 115 -16.78 57.46 -49.63
C TYR A 115 -15.70 57.41 -48.57
N THR A 116 -14.79 56.45 -48.71
CA THR A 116 -13.56 56.36 -47.91
C THR A 116 -12.37 56.59 -48.84
N PRO A 117 -11.70 57.75 -48.77
CA PRO A 117 -10.60 58.10 -49.66
C PRO A 117 -9.38 57.20 -49.40
N THR A 118 -8.70 56.81 -50.48
CA THR A 118 -7.45 56.05 -50.43
C THR A 118 -6.20 56.94 -50.40
N THR A 119 -6.36 58.25 -50.66
CA THR A 119 -5.34 59.29 -50.47
C THR A 119 -5.96 60.55 -49.89
N SER A 120 -5.27 61.24 -48.99
CA SER A 120 -5.74 62.54 -48.48
C SER A 120 -5.61 63.62 -49.55
N GLY A 121 -6.65 64.42 -49.77
CA GLY A 121 -6.66 65.44 -50.82
C GLY A 121 -8.03 66.06 -51.05
N LEU A 122 -8.08 67.01 -51.99
CA LEU A 122 -9.34 67.62 -52.43
C LEU A 122 -9.98 66.73 -53.49
N ILE A 123 -11.24 66.33 -53.27
CA ILE A 123 -12.11 65.72 -54.28
C ILE A 123 -13.28 66.67 -54.57
N TYR A 124 -14.12 66.35 -55.55
CA TYR A 124 -15.31 67.14 -55.84
C TYR A 124 -16.58 66.29 -55.75
N VAL A 125 -17.65 66.89 -55.26
CA VAL A 125 -19.00 66.29 -55.22
C VAL A 125 -19.94 67.21 -55.98
N SER A 126 -20.87 66.67 -56.75
CA SER A 126 -21.81 67.47 -57.52
C SER A 126 -23.25 67.08 -57.29
N ALA A 127 -24.10 68.11 -57.30
CA ALA A 127 -25.54 67.97 -57.38
C ALA A 127 -25.98 68.14 -58.82
N GLY A 128 -26.92 67.31 -59.25
CA GLY A 128 -27.64 67.49 -60.50
C GLY A 128 -29.03 66.90 -60.39
N SER A 129 -29.75 66.90 -61.50
CA SER A 129 -31.08 66.31 -61.60
C SER A 129 -31.05 64.98 -62.38
N ALA A 130 -31.62 63.91 -61.82
CA ALA A 130 -31.70 62.61 -62.49
C ALA A 130 -32.81 62.59 -63.56
N ASP A 131 -33.92 63.25 -63.28
CA ASP A 131 -35.12 63.31 -64.10
C ASP A 131 -35.21 64.57 -64.99
N GLY A 132 -34.20 65.44 -64.89
CA GLY A 132 -34.10 66.69 -65.64
C GLY A 132 -35.00 67.81 -65.11
N GLN A 133 -35.60 67.66 -63.93
CA GLN A 133 -36.36 68.73 -63.27
C GLN A 133 -35.45 69.66 -62.47
N THR A 134 -35.81 70.94 -62.42
CA THR A 134 -35.06 71.97 -61.70
C THR A 134 -35.62 72.15 -60.30
N GLY A 135 -34.78 72.54 -59.35
CA GLY A 135 -35.21 72.72 -57.97
C GLY A 135 -34.06 72.88 -56.98
N ARG A 136 -34.46 73.10 -55.73
CA ARG A 136 -33.57 73.37 -54.60
C ARG A 136 -33.01 72.09 -54.00
N PHE A 137 -31.73 72.08 -53.67
CA PHE A 137 -31.12 70.97 -52.96
C PHE A 137 -30.32 71.43 -51.74
N SER A 138 -30.09 70.48 -50.84
CA SER A 138 -29.15 70.61 -49.73
C SER A 138 -28.14 69.47 -49.75
N PHE A 139 -26.87 69.83 -49.59
CA PHE A 139 -25.76 68.94 -49.33
C PHE A 139 -25.47 68.87 -47.83
N LEU A 140 -25.26 67.66 -47.33
CA LEU A 140 -24.74 67.43 -45.98
C LEU A 140 -23.68 66.32 -46.03
N VAL A 141 -22.46 66.64 -45.60
CA VAL A 141 -21.36 65.69 -45.46
C VAL A 141 -21.09 65.46 -43.98
N ILE A 142 -21.23 64.20 -43.55
CA ILE A 142 -20.96 63.76 -42.18
C ILE A 142 -19.70 62.91 -42.16
N LYS A 143 -18.72 63.33 -41.36
CA LYS A 143 -17.58 62.47 -40.98
C LYS A 143 -18.11 61.43 -40.00
N THR A 144 -18.19 60.17 -40.39
CA THR A 144 -18.72 59.14 -39.50
C THR A 144 -17.70 58.84 -38.40
N THR A 145 -18.01 59.25 -37.18
CA THR A 145 -17.40 58.78 -35.92
C THR A 145 -18.30 57.69 -35.33
N ALA A 146 -17.72 56.73 -34.61
CA ALA A 146 -18.32 55.49 -34.12
C ALA A 146 -19.75 55.60 -33.53
N THR A 147 -20.51 54.51 -33.66
CA THR A 147 -21.81 54.21 -33.03
C THR A 147 -21.83 54.54 -31.53
N VAL A 148 -22.95 55.06 -31.02
CA VAL A 148 -23.20 55.18 -29.57
C VAL A 148 -23.20 53.76 -29.00
N PRO A 149 -22.31 53.41 -28.05
CA PRO A 149 -22.35 52.10 -27.40
C PRO A 149 -23.63 51.97 -26.59
N ASP A 150 -24.27 50.81 -26.68
CA ASP A 150 -25.18 50.28 -25.65
C ASP A 150 -24.53 50.49 -24.27
N VAL A 151 -25.29 51.16 -23.38
CA VAL A 151 -24.79 51.62 -22.08
C VAL A 151 -25.04 50.57 -20.98
N VAL A 152 -26.01 49.67 -21.16
CA VAL A 152 -26.41 48.63 -20.20
C VAL A 152 -26.72 47.33 -20.95
N PRO A 153 -25.81 46.33 -20.93
CA PRO A 153 -26.00 45.10 -21.68
C PRO A 153 -27.31 44.38 -21.33
N GLY A 154 -28.01 43.88 -22.35
CA GLY A 154 -29.20 43.03 -22.21
C GLY A 154 -28.93 41.57 -21.88
N ASP A 155 -27.91 41.31 -21.04
CA ASP A 155 -27.53 39.98 -20.61
C ASP A 155 -26.82 39.99 -19.24
N THR A 156 -26.43 38.81 -18.77
CA THR A 156 -25.78 38.62 -17.46
C THR A 156 -24.42 39.34 -17.29
N SER A 157 -23.83 39.87 -18.37
CA SER A 157 -22.59 40.66 -18.31
C SER A 157 -22.80 42.09 -17.80
N THR A 158 -24.05 42.53 -17.60
CA THR A 158 -24.36 43.84 -17.03
C THR A 158 -23.67 44.06 -15.67
N GLY A 159 -22.98 45.19 -15.55
CA GLY A 159 -22.37 45.66 -14.30
C GLY A 159 -23.29 46.56 -13.48
N VAL A 160 -24.46 46.92 -14.02
CA VAL A 160 -25.35 47.91 -13.41
C VAL A 160 -26.24 47.22 -12.37
N SER A 161 -26.34 47.78 -11.17
CA SER A 161 -27.09 47.18 -10.06
C SER A 161 -28.27 48.04 -9.62
N LEU A 162 -29.42 47.40 -9.39
CA LEU A 162 -30.60 47.99 -8.76
C LEU A 162 -30.63 47.60 -7.28
N ALA A 163 -30.61 48.59 -6.40
CA ALA A 163 -30.68 48.37 -4.95
C ALA A 163 -32.12 48.23 -4.47
N ILE A 164 -32.36 47.38 -3.47
CA ILE A 164 -33.67 47.24 -2.82
C ILE A 164 -34.04 48.54 -2.08
N GLY A 165 -35.25 49.04 -2.32
CA GLY A 165 -35.73 50.36 -1.89
C GLY A 165 -35.30 51.51 -2.80
N GLY A 166 -34.70 51.23 -3.96
CA GLY A 166 -34.16 52.20 -4.91
C GLY A 166 -34.82 52.12 -6.30
N HIS A 167 -34.37 53.00 -7.20
CA HIS A 167 -34.74 52.99 -8.61
C HIS A 167 -33.57 53.39 -9.50
N VAL A 168 -33.64 53.03 -10.79
CA VAL A 168 -32.74 53.48 -11.84
C VAL A 168 -33.58 54.02 -13.01
N ASP A 169 -33.15 55.13 -13.59
CA ASP A 169 -33.74 55.69 -14.80
C ASP A 169 -32.86 55.29 -16.01
N GLY A 170 -33.48 54.79 -17.08
CA GLY A 170 -32.81 54.36 -18.30
C GLY A 170 -33.53 54.83 -19.56
N VAL A 171 -32.99 54.51 -20.74
CA VAL A 171 -33.58 54.85 -22.04
C VAL A 171 -33.34 53.70 -22.99
N LEU A 172 -34.40 53.15 -23.59
CA LEU A 172 -34.25 52.19 -24.69
C LEU A 172 -33.92 52.97 -25.97
N GLU A 173 -32.71 52.79 -26.49
CA GLU A 173 -32.18 53.59 -27.60
C GLU A 173 -32.58 53.06 -28.97
N ASN A 174 -33.02 51.80 -29.04
CA ASN A 174 -33.49 51.17 -30.26
C ASN A 174 -34.58 50.12 -29.98
N ALA A 175 -35.30 49.72 -31.02
CA ALA A 175 -36.46 48.82 -30.91
C ALA A 175 -36.15 47.39 -30.43
N THR A 176 -34.86 47.02 -30.34
CA THR A 176 -34.41 45.70 -29.87
C THR A 176 -33.58 45.79 -28.59
N ASP A 177 -33.58 46.97 -27.98
CA ASP A 177 -32.81 47.26 -26.80
C ASP A 177 -33.44 46.64 -25.55
N ALA A 178 -32.60 46.11 -24.67
CA ALA A 178 -33.00 45.49 -23.43
C ALA A 178 -31.94 45.82 -22.39
N ASP A 179 -32.31 46.56 -21.35
CA ASP A 179 -31.36 46.98 -20.33
C ASP A 179 -31.48 46.05 -19.11
N TRP A 180 -30.43 45.29 -18.80
CA TRP A 180 -30.46 44.39 -17.63
C TRP A 180 -29.84 45.01 -16.38
N TYR A 181 -30.50 44.79 -15.25
CA TYR A 181 -30.11 45.29 -13.93
C TYR A 181 -29.89 44.16 -12.94
N ARG A 182 -28.71 44.10 -12.33
CA ARG A 182 -28.36 43.16 -11.28
C ARG A 182 -29.07 43.55 -9.98
N VAL A 183 -29.86 42.65 -9.39
CA VAL A 183 -30.52 42.84 -8.09
C VAL A 183 -30.12 41.72 -7.13
N SER A 184 -29.82 42.05 -5.87
CA SER A 184 -29.46 41.06 -4.84
C SER A 184 -30.66 40.80 -3.95
N LEU A 185 -31.17 39.56 -3.96
CA LEU A 185 -32.40 39.16 -3.29
C LEU A 185 -32.09 38.14 -2.19
N THR A 186 -32.87 38.18 -1.11
CA THR A 186 -32.73 37.27 0.05
C THR A 186 -33.84 36.23 0.01
N ALA A 187 -33.48 34.95 0.13
CA ALA A 187 -34.42 33.84 0.18
C ALA A 187 -35.57 34.11 1.19
N GLY A 188 -36.81 33.89 0.76
CA GLY A 188 -38.01 34.05 1.59
C GLY A 188 -38.51 35.48 1.77
N GLN A 189 -37.77 36.51 1.34
CA GLN A 189 -38.26 37.90 1.32
C GLN A 189 -38.94 38.21 0.00
N SER A 190 -40.20 38.67 0.00
CA SER A 190 -40.86 39.10 -1.25
C SER A 190 -40.40 40.50 -1.65
N TYR A 191 -40.32 40.71 -2.96
CA TYR A 191 -39.96 41.98 -3.57
C TYR A 191 -40.98 42.37 -4.62
N MET A 192 -41.16 43.66 -4.81
CA MET A 192 -41.97 44.25 -5.87
C MET A 192 -41.04 45.04 -6.79
N PHE A 193 -41.16 44.81 -8.09
CA PHE A 193 -40.44 45.52 -9.13
C PHE A 193 -41.43 46.29 -9.98
N HIS A 194 -41.10 47.52 -10.33
CA HIS A 194 -41.92 48.34 -11.23
C HIS A 194 -41.06 48.82 -12.39
N LEU A 195 -41.66 48.91 -13.57
CA LEU A 195 -41.11 49.54 -14.76
C LEU A 195 -42.12 50.55 -15.26
N ASP A 196 -41.84 51.82 -14.97
CA ASP A 196 -42.72 52.93 -15.31
C ASP A 196 -42.15 53.74 -16.49
N GLY A 197 -43.01 54.24 -17.38
CA GLY A 197 -42.60 55.23 -18.38
C GLY A 197 -42.10 56.53 -17.73
N ALA A 198 -40.82 56.88 -17.90
CA ALA A 198 -40.19 58.03 -17.22
C ALA A 198 -39.21 58.78 -18.12
N SER A 199 -39.54 60.03 -18.49
CA SER A 199 -38.64 61.11 -18.99
C SER A 199 -39.49 62.16 -19.73
N ALA A 200 -38.87 63.02 -20.56
CA ALA A 200 -39.59 63.88 -21.50
C ALA A 200 -40.20 63.10 -22.69
N SER A 201 -39.68 61.91 -22.99
CA SER A 201 -40.21 60.95 -23.96
C SER A 201 -40.36 59.59 -23.28
N PRO A 202 -41.37 59.43 -22.40
CA PRO A 202 -41.52 58.22 -21.60
C PRO A 202 -41.84 57.00 -22.48
N LEU A 203 -41.38 55.84 -22.06
CA LEU A 203 -41.78 54.55 -22.61
C LEU A 203 -43.29 54.38 -22.46
N SER A 204 -43.99 54.10 -23.56
CA SER A 204 -45.45 54.06 -23.60
C SER A 204 -46.06 52.72 -23.23
N ASP A 205 -45.34 51.63 -23.48
CA ASP A 205 -45.77 50.27 -23.22
C ASP A 205 -44.56 49.44 -22.74
N SER A 206 -44.51 49.23 -21.44
CA SER A 206 -43.33 48.68 -20.76
C SER A 206 -43.41 47.16 -20.65
N TYR A 207 -42.28 46.49 -20.74
CA TYR A 207 -42.19 45.03 -20.59
C TYR A 207 -41.09 44.70 -19.59
N LEU A 208 -41.46 44.06 -18.47
CA LEU A 208 -40.53 43.76 -17.39
C LEU A 208 -40.33 42.25 -17.27
N GLN A 209 -39.07 41.82 -17.22
CA GLN A 209 -38.73 40.41 -17.04
C GLN A 209 -37.75 40.23 -15.89
N LEU A 210 -37.82 39.07 -15.21
CA LEU A 210 -36.88 38.67 -14.17
C LEU A 210 -36.17 37.37 -14.58
N PHE A 211 -34.85 37.35 -14.44
CA PHE A 211 -33.98 36.23 -14.78
C PHE A 211 -33.17 35.76 -13.56
N GLY A 212 -32.86 34.46 -13.53
CA GLY A 212 -31.99 33.84 -12.53
C GLY A 212 -30.52 34.19 -12.74
N ALA A 213 -29.67 33.74 -11.82
CA ALA A 213 -28.23 34.02 -11.84
C ALA A 213 -27.50 33.53 -13.12
N ASN A 214 -28.06 32.54 -13.81
CA ASN A 214 -27.56 31.97 -15.07
C ASN A 214 -28.20 32.58 -16.33
N GLY A 215 -29.07 33.60 -16.17
CA GLY A 215 -29.78 34.24 -17.28
C GLY A 215 -31.03 33.49 -17.76
N SER A 216 -31.53 32.48 -17.05
CA SER A 216 -32.81 31.85 -17.38
C SER A 216 -33.99 32.71 -16.95
N LEU A 217 -35.00 32.87 -17.81
CA LEU A 217 -36.23 33.60 -17.48
C LEU A 217 -36.97 32.91 -16.33
N ILE A 218 -37.31 33.68 -15.30
CA ILE A 218 -38.10 33.24 -14.14
C ILE A 218 -39.56 33.61 -14.34
N THR A 219 -39.83 34.89 -14.58
CA THR A 219 -41.18 35.44 -14.74
C THR A 219 -41.13 36.76 -15.50
N PHE A 220 -42.26 37.22 -16.02
CA PHE A 220 -42.40 38.48 -16.74
C PHE A 220 -43.79 39.08 -16.55
N ASN A 221 -43.92 40.39 -16.79
CA ASN A 221 -45.19 41.08 -16.85
C ASN A 221 -45.11 42.22 -17.88
N ASP A 222 -46.18 42.41 -18.65
CA ASP A 222 -46.38 43.48 -19.64
C ASP A 222 -47.42 44.52 -19.20
N ASP A 223 -48.32 44.22 -18.25
CA ASP A 223 -49.29 45.19 -17.74
C ASP A 223 -49.57 45.10 -16.23
N TYR A 224 -49.75 46.25 -15.57
CA TYR A 224 -50.13 46.31 -14.16
C TYR A 224 -51.15 47.42 -13.89
N GLY A 225 -52.32 47.03 -13.38
CA GLY A 225 -53.41 47.95 -13.06
C GLY A 225 -54.19 48.41 -14.30
N ASP A 226 -54.64 49.67 -14.31
CA ASP A 226 -55.42 50.27 -15.41
C ASP A 226 -54.53 50.93 -16.51
N GLY A 227 -53.20 50.78 -16.43
CA GLY A 227 -52.21 51.40 -17.33
C GLY A 227 -51.37 50.39 -18.13
N TYR A 228 -50.35 50.87 -18.85
CA TYR A 228 -49.37 50.07 -19.62
C TYR A 228 -47.99 50.01 -18.96
N ASP A 229 -47.91 50.39 -17.69
CA ASP A 229 -46.71 50.21 -16.86
C ASP A 229 -46.67 48.77 -16.33
N SER A 230 -45.49 48.20 -16.16
CA SER A 230 -45.28 46.80 -15.78
C SER A 230 -44.85 46.68 -14.32
N ALA A 231 -45.32 45.63 -13.63
CA ALA A 231 -44.84 45.33 -12.27
C ALA A 231 -44.75 43.83 -11.98
N LEU A 232 -43.72 43.42 -11.24
CA LEU A 232 -43.45 42.01 -10.91
C LEU A 232 -43.21 41.81 -9.43
N ARG A 233 -43.96 40.89 -8.82
CA ARG A 233 -43.68 40.45 -7.45
C ARG A 233 -42.91 39.14 -7.49
N PHE A 234 -41.90 39.02 -6.63
CA PHE A 234 -41.09 37.82 -6.59
C PHE A 234 -40.55 37.54 -5.18
N THR A 235 -40.66 36.28 -4.76
CA THR A 235 -40.02 35.77 -3.54
C THR A 235 -38.96 34.76 -3.96
N PRO A 236 -37.66 35.08 -3.84
CA PRO A 236 -36.59 34.14 -4.19
C PRO A 236 -36.59 32.96 -3.21
N THR A 237 -36.29 31.78 -3.73
CA THR A 237 -36.06 30.58 -2.91
C THR A 237 -34.60 30.46 -2.47
N THR A 238 -33.67 31.11 -3.18
CA THR A 238 -32.24 31.14 -2.87
C THR A 238 -31.75 32.57 -2.70
N THR A 239 -30.85 32.81 -1.75
CA THR A 239 -30.23 34.12 -1.57
C THR A 239 -29.17 34.29 -2.64
N GLY A 240 -29.22 35.38 -3.41
CA GLY A 240 -28.29 35.54 -4.51
C GLY A 240 -28.61 36.70 -5.43
N VAL A 241 -28.09 36.59 -6.64
CA VAL A 241 -28.12 37.63 -7.66
C VAL A 241 -29.11 37.24 -8.74
N TYR A 242 -29.99 38.18 -9.08
CA TYR A 242 -30.97 38.05 -10.13
C TYR A 242 -30.82 39.23 -11.10
N TYR A 243 -31.43 39.14 -12.26
CA TYR A 243 -31.36 40.19 -13.28
C TYR A 243 -32.78 40.62 -13.70
N LEU A 244 -33.05 41.92 -13.67
CA LEU A 244 -34.28 42.52 -14.20
C LEU A 244 -34.01 43.11 -15.57
N SER A 245 -34.80 42.75 -16.58
CA SER A 245 -34.76 43.35 -17.91
C SER A 245 -35.85 44.41 -18.03
N ALA A 246 -35.46 45.61 -18.46
CA ALA A 246 -36.37 46.65 -18.90
C ALA A 246 -36.44 46.64 -20.43
N GLU A 247 -37.63 46.40 -20.97
CA GLU A 247 -37.90 46.27 -22.41
C GLU A 247 -39.19 47.00 -22.80
N ALA A 248 -39.49 47.01 -24.11
CA ALA A 248 -40.76 47.51 -24.66
C ALA A 248 -41.56 46.36 -25.30
N ALA A 249 -42.86 46.28 -25.03
CA ALA A 249 -43.71 45.19 -25.54
C ALA A 249 -43.84 45.17 -27.09
N ALA A 250 -43.65 46.33 -27.76
CA ALA A 250 -43.85 46.48 -29.21
C ALA A 250 -42.65 47.12 -29.95
N GLY A 251 -41.42 47.00 -29.44
CA GLY A 251 -40.22 47.56 -30.08
C GLY A 251 -40.22 49.10 -30.11
N GLU A 252 -40.85 49.70 -29.10
CA GLU A 252 -40.86 51.13 -28.89
C GLU A 252 -39.55 51.60 -28.24
N THR A 253 -39.31 52.91 -28.24
CA THR A 253 -38.12 53.51 -27.61
C THR A 253 -38.59 54.64 -26.70
N GLY A 254 -37.90 54.86 -25.59
CA GLY A 254 -38.32 55.85 -24.61
C GLY A 254 -37.57 55.71 -23.30
N GLY A 255 -37.67 56.74 -22.46
CA GLY A 255 -37.11 56.69 -21.11
C GLY A 255 -38.03 55.92 -20.16
N TYR A 256 -37.46 55.16 -19.25
CA TYR A 256 -38.18 54.39 -18.24
C TYR A 256 -37.52 54.55 -16.86
N ARG A 257 -38.26 54.13 -15.83
CA ARG A 257 -37.78 53.98 -14.46
C ARG A 257 -38.04 52.57 -14.00
N VAL A 258 -36.98 51.84 -13.65
CA VAL A 258 -37.08 50.56 -12.97
C VAL A 258 -36.88 50.75 -11.47
N SER A 259 -37.76 50.20 -10.63
CA SER A 259 -37.63 50.27 -9.17
C SER A 259 -37.79 48.90 -8.52
N ALA A 260 -37.21 48.75 -7.34
CA ALA A 260 -37.30 47.52 -6.53
C ALA A 260 -37.59 47.89 -5.08
N GLU A 261 -38.57 47.24 -4.47
CA GLU A 261 -38.90 47.38 -3.05
C GLU A 261 -39.12 46.03 -2.38
N ALA A 262 -38.82 45.93 -1.08
CA ALA A 262 -39.16 44.76 -0.29
C ALA A 262 -40.62 44.89 0.19
N VAL A 263 -41.42 43.85 -0.03
CA VAL A 263 -42.83 43.79 0.37
C VAL A 263 -43.06 42.59 1.28
N ALA A 264 -44.06 42.67 2.15
CA ALA A 264 -44.43 41.52 2.96
C ALA A 264 -44.91 40.37 2.03
N PRO A 265 -44.44 39.12 2.24
CA PRO A 265 -44.94 37.98 1.49
C PRO A 265 -46.45 37.85 1.69
N GLN A 266 -47.18 37.60 0.60
CA GLN A 266 -48.53 37.08 0.76
C GLN A 266 -48.42 35.70 1.40
N ASN A 267 -49.12 35.52 2.52
CA ASN A 267 -49.17 34.25 3.19
C ASN A 267 -50.28 33.40 2.54
N PRO A 268 -49.96 32.32 1.80
CA PRO A 268 -50.94 31.49 1.12
C PRO A 268 -51.87 30.76 2.10
N LEU A 269 -51.55 30.73 3.39
CA LEU A 269 -52.47 30.22 4.41
C LEU A 269 -53.62 31.19 4.70
N ASP A 270 -53.34 32.49 4.65
CA ASP A 270 -54.37 33.49 4.93
C ASP A 270 -55.38 33.54 3.77
N THR A 271 -54.97 33.21 2.54
CA THR A 271 -55.84 33.12 1.34
C THR A 271 -56.83 31.94 1.38
N ILE A 272 -56.54 30.91 2.18
CA ILE A 272 -57.43 29.75 2.36
C ILE A 272 -58.02 29.69 3.78
N ASP A 273 -57.90 30.77 4.57
CA ASP A 273 -58.45 30.89 5.92
C ASP A 273 -59.67 31.82 5.93
N TRP A 274 -60.87 31.27 6.14
CA TRP A 274 -62.12 32.05 6.25
C TRP A 274 -62.19 32.93 7.52
N GLY A 275 -61.24 32.80 8.44
CA GLY A 275 -61.13 33.59 9.67
C GLY A 275 -62.10 33.18 10.78
N THR A 276 -63.01 32.25 10.50
CA THR A 276 -63.90 31.61 11.48
C THR A 276 -63.67 30.10 11.51
N ASN A 277 -64.20 29.43 12.53
CA ASN A 277 -64.09 27.98 12.70
C ASN A 277 -65.31 27.46 13.48
N ILE A 278 -65.61 26.17 13.37
CA ILE A 278 -66.60 25.54 14.26
C ILE A 278 -66.03 25.53 15.68
N ALA A 279 -66.86 25.90 16.65
CA ALA A 279 -66.43 26.08 18.03
C ALA A 279 -66.06 24.77 18.76
N ASN A 280 -66.53 23.62 18.29
CA ASN A 280 -66.31 22.31 18.91
C ASN A 280 -65.50 21.39 17.99
N THR A 281 -64.41 20.83 18.49
CA THR A 281 -63.56 19.87 17.77
C THR A 281 -64.13 18.44 17.78
N ALA A 282 -65.07 18.12 18.67
CA ALA A 282 -65.84 16.88 18.63
C ALA A 282 -67.12 17.08 17.81
N ILE A 283 -67.02 16.82 16.51
CA ILE A 283 -68.07 17.03 15.52
C ILE A 283 -68.99 15.80 15.49
N THR A 284 -70.28 16.03 15.74
CA THR A 284 -71.34 15.03 15.60
C THR A 284 -72.08 15.23 14.28
N VAL A 285 -72.10 14.19 13.45
CA VAL A 285 -72.61 14.22 12.08
C VAL A 285 -73.94 13.45 12.01
N TYR A 286 -74.99 14.13 11.55
CA TYR A 286 -76.28 13.51 11.26
C TYR A 286 -76.49 13.38 9.75
N PHE A 287 -76.86 12.18 9.30
CA PHE A 287 -77.18 11.92 7.90
C PHE A 287 -78.69 12.02 7.68
N ALA A 288 -79.12 12.98 6.87
CA ALA A 288 -80.52 13.27 6.61
C ALA A 288 -81.25 12.05 6.01
N GLN A 289 -82.48 11.85 6.45
CA GLN A 289 -83.37 10.81 5.92
C GLN A 289 -84.21 11.35 4.77
N ALA A 290 -84.64 10.48 3.85
CA ALA A 290 -85.47 10.86 2.71
C ALA A 290 -86.67 11.75 3.12
N GLY A 291 -86.82 12.88 2.43
CA GLY A 291 -87.87 13.87 2.64
C GLY A 291 -87.65 14.87 3.78
N GLN A 292 -86.52 14.80 4.50
CA GLN A 292 -86.15 15.83 5.48
C GLN A 292 -85.54 17.05 4.79
N THR A 293 -85.89 18.25 5.26
CA THR A 293 -85.39 19.52 4.71
C THR A 293 -84.54 20.26 5.74
N PHE A 294 -83.34 20.69 5.33
CA PHE A 294 -82.43 21.51 6.12
C PHE A 294 -81.88 22.63 5.23
N ASP A 295 -81.92 23.87 5.71
CA ASP A 295 -81.51 25.07 4.96
C ASP A 295 -82.01 25.14 3.50
N ALA A 296 -83.31 24.89 3.32
CA ALA A 296 -83.99 24.82 2.00
C ALA A 296 -83.59 23.65 1.08
N HIS A 297 -82.66 22.78 1.49
CA HIS A 297 -82.29 21.56 0.77
C HIS A 297 -83.06 20.34 1.28
N THR A 298 -83.64 19.54 0.39
CA THR A 298 -84.47 18.38 0.76
C THR A 298 -83.77 17.09 0.37
N ALA A 299 -83.62 16.17 1.33
CA ALA A 299 -82.99 14.88 1.05
C ALA A 299 -83.86 14.04 0.11
N ASP A 300 -83.42 13.81 -1.12
CA ASP A 300 -84.14 13.00 -2.11
C ASP A 300 -84.19 11.52 -1.73
N ARG A 301 -83.11 11.04 -1.09
CA ARG A 301 -83.01 9.69 -0.53
C ARG A 301 -82.20 9.65 0.75
N SER A 302 -82.37 8.57 1.52
CA SER A 302 -81.50 8.28 2.65
C SER A 302 -80.12 7.80 2.18
N TRP A 303 -79.11 8.11 2.97
CA TRP A 303 -77.76 7.58 2.82
C TRP A 303 -77.73 6.06 3.07
N THR A 304 -76.99 5.32 2.26
CA THR A 304 -76.70 3.90 2.50
C THR A 304 -75.59 3.74 3.53
N ALA A 305 -75.50 2.56 4.16
CA ALA A 305 -74.43 2.27 5.12
C ALA A 305 -73.03 2.35 4.49
N SER A 306 -72.89 1.97 3.21
CA SER A 306 -71.62 2.06 2.48
C SER A 306 -71.21 3.51 2.23
N GLU A 307 -72.15 4.37 1.84
CA GLU A 307 -71.89 5.79 1.65
C GLU A 307 -71.51 6.48 2.97
N ILE A 308 -72.24 6.20 4.05
CA ILE A 308 -71.88 6.70 5.39
C ILE A 308 -70.46 6.28 5.75
N SER A 309 -70.08 5.03 5.48
CA SER A 309 -68.72 4.55 5.74
C SER A 309 -67.68 5.30 4.91
N SER A 310 -67.93 5.54 3.62
CA SER A 310 -67.03 6.32 2.75
C SER A 310 -66.90 7.78 3.20
N VAL A 311 -68.01 8.43 3.57
CA VAL A 311 -68.00 9.80 4.09
C VAL A 311 -67.20 9.89 5.39
N MET A 312 -67.43 8.96 6.32
CA MET A 312 -66.67 8.95 7.57
C MET A 312 -65.19 8.63 7.34
N ALA A 313 -64.84 7.84 6.32
CA ALA A 313 -63.45 7.63 5.91
C ALA A 313 -62.81 8.90 5.34
N ALA A 314 -63.55 9.69 4.55
CA ALA A 314 -63.11 11.01 4.10
C ALA A 314 -62.81 11.93 5.29
N PHE A 315 -63.71 11.99 6.27
CA PHE A 315 -63.53 12.84 7.46
C PHE A 315 -62.38 12.38 8.37
N ALA A 316 -62.10 11.08 8.38
CA ALA A 316 -60.97 10.53 9.12
C ALA A 316 -59.62 11.08 8.61
N THR A 317 -59.51 11.44 7.32
CA THR A 317 -58.30 12.08 6.76
C THR A 317 -58.03 13.45 7.38
N LEU A 318 -59.07 14.24 7.67
CA LEU A 318 -58.96 15.51 8.37
C LEU A 318 -58.58 15.32 9.85
N SER A 319 -59.08 14.25 10.46
CA SER A 319 -58.75 13.87 11.84
C SER A 319 -57.33 13.31 11.98
N ALA A 320 -56.75 12.79 10.90
CA ALA A 320 -55.39 12.24 10.90
C ALA A 320 -54.32 13.34 11.03
N VAL A 321 -54.65 14.57 10.61
CA VAL A 321 -53.71 15.70 10.58
C VAL A 321 -54.05 16.81 11.58
N SER A 322 -55.24 16.79 12.18
CA SER A 322 -55.73 17.83 13.09
C SER A 322 -56.56 17.26 14.24
N ASN A 323 -56.63 17.95 15.39
CA ASN A 323 -57.41 17.49 16.55
C ASN A 323 -58.93 17.71 16.40
N VAL A 324 -59.47 17.46 15.22
CA VAL A 324 -60.91 17.37 14.96
C VAL A 324 -61.30 15.90 14.94
N THR A 325 -62.45 15.55 15.53
CA THR A 325 -62.97 14.18 15.54
C THR A 325 -64.41 14.17 15.06
N PHE A 326 -64.75 13.18 14.23
CA PHE A 326 -66.09 13.03 13.67
C PHE A 326 -66.76 11.77 14.20
N THR A 327 -67.99 11.90 14.68
CA THR A 327 -68.81 10.77 15.15
C THR A 327 -70.23 10.88 14.61
N THR A 328 -70.87 9.75 14.30
CA THR A 328 -72.24 9.77 13.77
C THR A 328 -73.26 9.89 14.91
N THR A 329 -74.37 10.59 14.65
CA THR A 329 -75.52 10.67 15.56
C THR A 329 -76.82 10.33 14.84
N ALA A 330 -77.77 9.76 15.57
CA ALA A 330 -79.11 9.43 15.06
C ALA A 330 -80.12 10.59 15.17
N SER A 331 -79.72 11.73 15.76
CA SER A 331 -80.62 12.87 15.99
C SER A 331 -80.06 14.16 15.40
N ALA A 332 -80.85 14.80 14.53
CA ALA A 332 -80.53 16.11 13.96
C ALA A 332 -80.42 17.24 15.00
N ALA A 333 -81.18 17.16 16.10
CA ALA A 333 -81.26 18.25 17.09
C ALA A 333 -79.99 18.44 17.93
N GLY A 334 -79.09 17.44 17.96
CA GLY A 334 -77.82 17.49 18.68
C GLY A 334 -76.60 17.37 17.78
N ALA A 335 -76.78 17.44 16.46
CA ALA A 335 -75.69 17.36 15.50
C ALA A 335 -74.99 18.71 15.38
N THR A 336 -73.66 18.71 15.27
CA THR A 336 -72.90 19.89 14.86
C THR A 336 -72.83 20.03 13.35
N MET A 337 -73.08 18.94 12.62
CA MET A 337 -73.07 18.88 11.16
C MET A 337 -74.21 17.99 10.65
N ILE A 338 -74.88 18.40 9.57
CA ILE A 338 -75.96 17.66 8.92
C ILE A 338 -75.62 17.48 7.44
N MET A 339 -75.65 16.24 6.95
CA MET A 339 -75.36 15.90 5.56
C MET A 339 -76.64 15.51 4.81
N VAL A 340 -76.88 16.15 3.66
CA VAL A 340 -78.10 16.02 2.84
C VAL A 340 -77.71 15.57 1.43
N LEU A 341 -78.45 14.61 0.86
CA LEU A 341 -78.34 14.23 -0.55
C LEU A 341 -79.47 14.90 -1.34
N ASP A 342 -79.14 15.87 -2.17
CA ASP A 342 -80.08 16.72 -2.93
C ASP A 342 -79.63 16.79 -4.40
N ASP A 343 -80.35 16.13 -5.30
CA ASP A 343 -80.09 16.12 -6.76
C ASP A 343 -80.48 17.46 -7.43
N ALA A 344 -81.09 18.40 -6.70
CA ALA A 344 -81.56 19.69 -7.23
C ALA A 344 -80.58 20.86 -7.05
N LEU A 345 -79.31 20.59 -6.71
CA LEU A 345 -78.27 21.59 -6.48
C LEU A 345 -77.91 22.47 -7.71
N GLY A 346 -78.34 22.08 -8.91
CA GLY A 346 -78.05 22.77 -10.18
C GLY A 346 -77.12 21.96 -11.08
N ASP A 347 -77.09 22.27 -12.39
CA ASP A 347 -76.52 21.38 -13.41
C ASP A 347 -74.99 21.17 -13.34
N GLU A 348 -74.27 21.84 -12.43
CA GLU A 348 -72.79 21.76 -12.32
C GLU A 348 -72.25 21.79 -10.87
N THR A 349 -73.12 21.78 -9.84
CA THR A 349 -72.70 21.83 -8.43
C THR A 349 -72.69 20.45 -7.79
N LEU A 350 -71.51 19.93 -7.45
CA LEU A 350 -71.34 18.59 -6.87
C LEU A 350 -71.59 18.56 -5.35
N GLY A 351 -71.25 19.65 -4.67
CA GLY A 351 -71.40 19.82 -3.24
C GLY A 351 -71.51 21.29 -2.88
N SER A 352 -72.04 21.55 -1.68
CA SER A 352 -71.94 22.84 -1.03
C SER A 352 -72.04 22.69 0.49
N MET A 353 -71.37 23.58 1.21
CA MET A 353 -71.36 23.58 2.67
C MET A 353 -71.64 24.97 3.24
N SER A 354 -72.43 25.03 4.32
CA SER A 354 -72.57 26.26 5.10
C SER A 354 -71.27 26.63 5.82
N LEU A 355 -70.89 27.90 5.77
CA LEU A 355 -69.67 28.41 6.37
C LEU A 355 -69.79 28.64 7.90
N PRO A 356 -68.71 28.45 8.68
CA PRO A 356 -68.70 28.73 10.12
C PRO A 356 -68.91 30.23 10.41
N PRO A 357 -69.49 30.59 11.57
CA PRO A 357 -69.72 29.74 12.74
C PRO A 357 -71.10 29.06 12.79
N LEU A 358 -71.79 28.89 11.64
CA LEU A 358 -73.12 28.27 11.60
C LEU A 358 -73.09 26.85 12.19
N THR A 359 -74.01 26.58 13.11
CA THR A 359 -74.18 25.26 13.75
C THR A 359 -75.69 24.94 13.89
N PRO A 360 -76.16 23.77 13.42
CA PRO A 360 -75.42 22.76 12.67
C PRO A 360 -74.94 23.29 11.32
N ALA A 361 -73.71 22.93 10.92
CA ALA A 361 -73.24 23.16 9.56
C ALA A 361 -73.98 22.20 8.61
N ILE A 362 -74.55 22.72 7.53
CA ILE A 362 -75.34 21.95 6.56
C ILE A 362 -74.46 21.70 5.34
N GLY A 363 -74.23 20.43 5.03
CA GLY A 363 -73.56 19.98 3.81
C GLY A 363 -74.54 19.30 2.88
N THR A 364 -74.55 19.71 1.62
CA THR A 364 -75.46 19.21 0.60
C THR A 364 -74.66 18.68 -0.58
N PHE A 365 -74.97 17.46 -1.01
CA PHE A 365 -74.24 16.77 -2.08
C PHE A 365 -75.22 16.24 -3.12
N SER A 366 -74.83 16.33 -4.38
CA SER A 366 -75.62 15.79 -5.48
C SER A 366 -75.35 14.29 -5.64
N PRO A 367 -76.33 13.39 -5.40
CA PRO A 367 -76.15 11.96 -5.61
C PRO A 367 -76.21 11.53 -7.10
N ALA A 368 -75.87 12.41 -8.04
CA ALA A 368 -75.81 12.13 -9.48
C ALA A 368 -74.95 10.89 -9.78
N ALA A 369 -75.50 9.94 -10.53
CA ALA A 369 -74.96 8.58 -10.61
C ALA A 369 -73.57 8.45 -11.27
N ASP A 370 -73.18 9.39 -12.12
CA ASP A 370 -71.90 9.43 -12.82
C ASP A 370 -70.73 9.90 -11.94
N VAL A 371 -71.00 10.82 -11.00
CA VAL A 371 -69.99 11.32 -10.05
C VAL A 371 -70.11 10.69 -8.67
N TRP A 372 -71.29 10.24 -8.25
CA TRP A 372 -71.57 9.70 -6.91
C TRP A 372 -71.80 8.18 -6.93
N ASN A 373 -70.71 7.41 -6.88
CA ASN A 373 -70.76 5.95 -6.88
C ASN A 373 -69.63 5.33 -6.05
N ALA A 374 -69.64 4.00 -5.93
CA ALA A 374 -68.69 3.29 -5.06
C ALA A 374 -67.21 3.50 -5.43
N ALA A 375 -66.89 3.79 -6.70
CA ALA A 375 -65.52 4.02 -7.15
C ALA A 375 -65.05 5.45 -6.87
N THR A 376 -65.90 6.45 -7.11
CA THR A 376 -65.58 7.87 -6.88
C THR A 376 -65.59 8.26 -5.40
N LEU A 377 -66.27 7.47 -4.55
CA LEU A 377 -66.30 7.60 -3.08
C LEU A 377 -65.11 6.93 -2.37
N GLN A 378 -64.07 6.52 -3.11
CA GLN A 378 -62.80 6.06 -2.54
C GLN A 378 -61.75 7.19 -2.59
N PRO A 379 -60.70 7.14 -1.75
CA PRO A 379 -59.59 8.10 -1.83
C PRO A 379 -59.08 8.27 -3.27
N GLY A 380 -58.85 9.51 -3.70
CA GLY A 380 -58.43 9.81 -5.08
C GLY A 380 -59.57 9.89 -6.10
N GLY A 381 -60.81 9.56 -5.74
CA GLY A 381 -62.00 9.81 -6.56
C GLY A 381 -62.59 11.21 -6.34
N LEU A 382 -63.36 11.70 -7.31
CA LEU A 382 -63.93 13.06 -7.29
C LEU A 382 -64.93 13.27 -6.15
N ALA A 383 -65.89 12.37 -5.94
CA ALA A 383 -66.84 12.51 -4.83
C ALA A 383 -66.16 12.48 -3.46
N PHE A 384 -65.09 11.68 -3.29
CA PHE A 384 -64.29 11.69 -2.08
C PHE A 384 -63.59 13.03 -1.85
N SER A 385 -63.00 13.62 -2.91
CA SER A 385 -62.38 14.94 -2.84
C SER A 385 -63.41 16.04 -2.53
N THR A 386 -64.56 16.04 -3.20
CA THR A 386 -65.67 16.96 -2.90
C THR A 386 -66.11 16.86 -1.43
N LEU A 387 -66.17 15.65 -0.86
CA LEU A 387 -66.53 15.47 0.55
C LEU A 387 -65.55 16.15 1.51
N ILE A 388 -64.23 16.02 1.29
CA ILE A 388 -63.23 16.67 2.15
C ILE A 388 -63.17 18.19 1.91
N HIS A 389 -63.38 18.64 0.67
CA HIS A 389 -63.49 20.05 0.30
C HIS A 389 -64.63 20.75 1.04
N GLU A 390 -65.84 20.21 0.94
CA GLU A 390 -67.02 20.81 1.59
C GLU A 390 -66.89 20.80 3.12
N VAL A 391 -66.37 19.73 3.70
CA VAL A 391 -66.10 19.73 5.14
C VAL A 391 -64.97 20.69 5.52
N GLY A 392 -64.00 20.92 4.65
CA GLY A 392 -63.02 22.00 4.78
C GLY A 392 -63.67 23.36 4.98
N HIS A 393 -64.68 23.70 4.18
CA HIS A 393 -65.46 24.94 4.38
C HIS A 393 -66.11 25.01 5.76
N ALA A 394 -66.77 23.93 6.20
CA ALA A 394 -67.34 23.89 7.55
C ALA A 394 -66.28 24.07 8.65
N LEU A 395 -65.06 23.59 8.42
CA LEU A 395 -63.92 23.78 9.32
C LEU A 395 -63.26 25.16 9.19
N GLY A 396 -63.71 26.00 8.25
CA GLY A 396 -63.30 27.39 8.11
C GLY A 396 -62.21 27.63 7.08
N LEU A 397 -62.10 26.76 6.07
CA LEU A 397 -61.24 26.98 4.92
C LEU A 397 -62.01 27.72 3.81
N SER A 398 -61.33 28.59 3.07
CA SER A 398 -61.84 29.33 1.91
C SER A 398 -61.24 28.81 0.60
N HIS A 399 -61.85 29.15 -0.54
CA HIS A 399 -61.19 28.94 -1.83
C HIS A 399 -60.06 29.95 -2.04
N PRO A 400 -58.99 29.59 -2.78
CA PRO A 400 -57.91 30.55 -3.11
C PRO A 400 -58.34 31.76 -3.94
N HIS A 401 -59.55 31.73 -4.53
CA HIS A 401 -60.12 32.82 -5.33
C HIS A 401 -61.22 33.60 -4.60
N ASP A 402 -61.51 33.26 -3.34
CA ASP A 402 -62.56 33.91 -2.56
C ASP A 402 -62.06 35.13 -1.79
N THR A 403 -62.96 36.09 -1.59
CA THR A 403 -62.75 37.25 -0.71
C THR A 403 -63.74 37.22 0.45
N GLY A 404 -63.24 37.24 1.69
CA GLY A 404 -64.11 37.26 2.87
C GLY A 404 -63.47 36.73 4.16
N GLY A 405 -63.84 37.31 5.31
CA GLY A 405 -63.22 36.94 6.59
C GLY A 405 -61.76 37.42 6.66
N SER A 406 -60.81 36.51 6.90
CA SER A 406 -59.37 36.76 6.68
C SER A 406 -58.88 36.39 5.27
N SER A 407 -59.72 35.73 4.46
CA SER A 407 -59.39 35.29 3.10
C SER A 407 -59.28 36.46 2.15
N GLU A 408 -58.16 36.49 1.44
CA GLU A 408 -57.92 37.32 0.26
C GLU A 408 -57.60 36.42 -0.95
N ILE A 409 -57.74 36.96 -2.16
CA ILE A 409 -57.43 36.22 -3.38
C ILE A 409 -55.94 35.94 -3.42
N MET A 410 -55.58 34.68 -3.63
CA MET A 410 -54.20 34.26 -3.82
C MET A 410 -53.61 34.94 -5.05
N GLU A 411 -52.40 35.47 -4.91
CA GLU A 411 -51.79 36.33 -5.92
C GLU A 411 -51.69 35.66 -7.29
N GLY A 412 -52.07 36.40 -8.34
CA GLY A 412 -52.15 35.91 -9.71
C GLY A 412 -53.36 35.03 -10.02
N VAL A 413 -54.20 34.72 -9.03
CA VAL A 413 -55.49 34.05 -9.27
C VAL A 413 -56.50 35.10 -9.71
N THR A 414 -56.95 34.97 -10.94
CA THR A 414 -57.92 35.87 -11.59
C THR A 414 -59.31 35.25 -11.74
N GLY A 415 -59.44 33.96 -11.43
CA GLY A 415 -60.71 33.23 -11.51
C GLY A 415 -60.67 31.87 -10.83
N PRO A 416 -61.83 31.18 -10.76
CA PRO A 416 -61.97 29.89 -10.08
C PRO A 416 -61.28 28.72 -10.80
N PHE A 417 -61.29 28.71 -12.13
CA PHE A 417 -60.78 27.62 -12.98
C PHE A 417 -59.70 28.14 -13.93
N ASP A 418 -58.75 27.28 -14.31
CA ASP A 418 -57.64 27.57 -15.23
C ASP A 418 -56.80 28.79 -14.81
N SER A 419 -56.79 29.08 -13.50
CA SER A 419 -56.12 30.23 -12.90
C SER A 419 -55.30 29.78 -11.69
N TYR A 420 -54.01 29.59 -11.88
CA TYR A 420 -53.17 28.85 -10.93
C TYR A 420 -52.40 29.72 -9.93
N GLY A 421 -52.42 31.05 -10.11
CA GLY A 421 -51.64 31.98 -9.32
C GLY A 421 -50.18 32.09 -9.78
N VAL A 422 -49.48 33.15 -9.37
CA VAL A 422 -48.08 33.41 -9.76
C VAL A 422 -47.12 32.30 -9.31
N ALA A 423 -47.42 31.67 -8.19
CA ALA A 423 -46.66 30.56 -7.63
C ALA A 423 -47.22 29.17 -8.01
N GLY A 424 -48.31 29.12 -8.78
CA GLY A 424 -48.98 27.87 -9.15
C GLY A 424 -49.66 27.15 -7.98
N LEU A 425 -49.96 27.84 -6.87
CA LEU A 425 -50.48 27.22 -5.64
C LEU A 425 -52.01 27.00 -5.64
N ASN A 426 -52.78 27.64 -6.53
CA ASN A 426 -54.22 27.37 -6.69
C ASN A 426 -54.44 26.10 -7.50
N GLN A 427 -54.04 24.96 -6.92
CA GLN A 427 -54.18 23.63 -7.48
C GLN A 427 -54.53 22.61 -6.40
N GLY A 428 -55.24 21.59 -6.83
CA GLY A 428 -55.71 20.50 -6.00
C GLY A 428 -54.61 19.74 -5.29
N VAL A 429 -53.40 19.67 -5.84
CA VAL A 429 -52.22 19.04 -5.20
C VAL A 429 -51.66 19.81 -4.01
N PHE A 430 -52.01 21.09 -3.83
CA PHE A 430 -51.49 21.95 -2.76
C PHE A 430 -52.55 22.39 -1.76
N THR A 431 -53.79 22.53 -2.23
CA THR A 431 -54.97 22.73 -1.40
C THR A 431 -56.18 22.01 -2.00
N MET A 432 -56.88 21.23 -1.19
CA MET A 432 -58.14 20.59 -1.56
C MET A 432 -59.26 21.62 -1.79
N MET A 433 -59.05 22.89 -1.43
CA MET A 433 -60.00 23.99 -1.63
C MET A 433 -59.90 24.62 -3.02
N SER A 434 -58.92 24.25 -3.83
CA SER A 434 -58.83 24.71 -5.23
C SER A 434 -59.85 23.96 -6.09
N TYR A 435 -60.46 24.65 -7.06
CA TYR A 435 -61.26 23.99 -8.10
C TYR A 435 -60.44 23.44 -9.26
N ASN A 436 -59.15 23.80 -9.35
CA ASN A 436 -58.21 23.18 -10.26
C ASN A 436 -57.75 21.82 -9.69
N ASP A 437 -58.65 20.84 -9.65
CA ASP A 437 -58.43 19.55 -9.03
C ASP A 437 -57.39 18.67 -9.72
N GLY A 438 -56.79 17.74 -8.96
CA GLY A 438 -55.70 16.89 -9.43
C GLY A 438 -54.43 17.68 -9.71
N TRP A 439 -53.65 17.26 -10.73
CA TRP A 439 -52.42 17.95 -11.14
C TRP A 439 -52.43 18.42 -12.61
N PRO A 440 -53.27 19.41 -12.96
CA PRO A 440 -53.48 19.83 -14.35
C PRO A 440 -52.22 20.29 -15.08
N MET A 441 -51.32 20.98 -14.37
CA MET A 441 -50.05 21.48 -14.91
C MET A 441 -48.89 20.48 -14.77
N GLY A 442 -49.14 19.29 -14.21
CA GLY A 442 -48.14 18.26 -14.03
C GLY A 442 -47.82 17.49 -15.32
N PRO A 443 -46.78 16.64 -15.30
CA PRO A 443 -46.38 15.82 -16.44
C PRO A 443 -47.44 14.79 -16.87
N ALA A 444 -48.34 14.40 -15.95
CA ALA A 444 -49.48 13.53 -16.24
C ALA A 444 -50.75 14.28 -16.69
N GLY A 445 -50.75 15.62 -16.61
CA GLY A 445 -51.91 16.47 -16.83
C GLY A 445 -53.09 16.17 -15.89
N GLY A 446 -54.23 16.80 -16.18
CA GLY A 446 -55.46 16.64 -15.40
C GLY A 446 -56.09 15.24 -15.52
N PRO A 447 -56.83 14.78 -14.50
CA PRO A 447 -57.44 13.45 -14.48
C PRO A 447 -58.38 13.20 -15.66
N SER A 448 -58.29 12.03 -16.28
CA SER A 448 -59.12 11.66 -17.46
C SER A 448 -60.52 11.13 -17.12
N GLY A 449 -60.84 11.00 -15.83
CA GLY A 449 -62.13 10.56 -15.32
C GLY A 449 -62.26 10.80 -13.81
N TYR A 450 -63.36 10.36 -13.21
CA TYR A 450 -63.72 10.73 -11.83
C TYR A 450 -63.27 9.74 -10.74
N ASN A 451 -62.63 8.63 -11.10
CA ASN A 451 -62.40 7.50 -10.19
C ASN A 451 -61.00 7.52 -9.53
N TYR A 452 -60.08 8.34 -10.01
CA TYR A 452 -58.69 8.43 -9.55
C TYR A 452 -58.11 9.79 -9.96
N GLY A 453 -56.95 10.15 -9.40
CA GLY A 453 -56.23 11.38 -9.75
C GLY A 453 -56.66 12.63 -9.00
N MET A 454 -57.59 12.49 -8.05
CA MET A 454 -57.99 13.54 -7.11
C MET A 454 -57.23 13.40 -5.79
N GLN A 455 -57.55 14.27 -4.84
CA GLN A 455 -56.96 14.33 -3.51
C GLN A 455 -57.41 13.15 -2.66
N ARG A 456 -56.49 12.57 -1.89
CA ARG A 456 -56.74 11.46 -0.97
C ARG A 456 -56.99 11.93 0.47
N GLY A 457 -56.83 13.23 0.72
CA GLY A 457 -56.97 13.88 2.02
C GLY A 457 -56.65 15.38 1.90
N PRO A 458 -56.62 16.12 3.02
CA PRO A 458 -56.15 17.50 3.04
C PRO A 458 -54.71 17.60 2.54
N MET A 459 -54.42 18.63 1.75
CA MET A 459 -53.10 18.89 1.18
C MET A 459 -52.30 19.84 2.07
N ALA A 460 -51.03 20.11 1.72
CA ALA A 460 -50.07 20.75 2.63
C ALA A 460 -50.55 22.11 3.20
N LEU A 461 -51.19 22.96 2.39
CA LEU A 461 -51.73 24.24 2.85
C LEU A 461 -52.94 24.03 3.77
N ASP A 462 -53.81 23.07 3.44
CA ASP A 462 -54.99 22.74 4.25
C ASP A 462 -54.59 22.20 5.62
N ILE A 463 -53.59 21.30 5.65
CA ILE A 463 -53.02 20.74 6.88
C ILE A 463 -52.54 21.89 7.77
N ALA A 464 -51.77 22.84 7.23
CA ALA A 464 -51.26 23.97 8.00
C ALA A 464 -52.39 24.85 8.58
N VAL A 465 -53.44 25.16 7.81
CA VAL A 465 -54.59 25.94 8.32
C VAL A 465 -55.41 25.17 9.34
N LEU A 466 -55.67 23.88 9.10
CA LEU A 466 -56.39 23.01 10.03
C LEU A 466 -55.64 22.88 11.35
N GLN A 467 -54.32 22.69 11.32
CA GLN A 467 -53.48 22.62 12.50
C GLN A 467 -53.38 23.98 13.22
N LYS A 468 -53.32 25.10 12.49
CA LYS A 468 -53.38 26.45 13.07
C LYS A 468 -54.70 26.67 13.84
N LYS A 469 -55.82 26.14 13.35
CA LYS A 469 -57.15 26.28 13.96
C LYS A 469 -57.41 25.30 15.10
N TYR A 470 -57.01 24.04 14.93
CA TYR A 470 -57.45 22.93 15.78
C TYR A 470 -56.29 22.20 16.48
N GLY A 471 -55.04 22.49 16.14
CA GLY A 471 -53.85 21.80 16.62
C GLY A 471 -53.54 20.51 15.86
N ALA A 472 -52.27 20.16 15.78
CA ALA A 472 -51.77 18.96 15.12
C ALA A 472 -51.96 17.69 15.94
N THR A 473 -52.02 16.55 15.25
CA THR A 473 -52.09 15.19 15.79
C THR A 473 -50.75 14.48 15.61
N VAL A 474 -50.44 13.53 16.49
CA VAL A 474 -49.34 12.57 16.26
C VAL A 474 -49.86 11.51 15.29
N SER A 475 -49.13 11.29 14.20
CA SER A 475 -49.49 10.37 13.13
C SER A 475 -48.21 9.95 12.44
N HIS A 476 -47.99 8.64 12.24
CA HIS A 476 -46.74 8.10 11.71
C HIS A 476 -45.54 8.54 12.56
N ALA A 477 -45.13 7.71 13.52
CA ALA A 477 -44.15 8.11 14.55
C ALA A 477 -42.99 7.12 14.67
N GLY A 478 -42.88 6.21 13.72
CA GLY A 478 -41.74 5.32 13.53
C GLY A 478 -41.49 5.15 12.05
N ASP A 479 -40.43 4.41 11.69
CA ASP A 479 -39.93 4.31 10.31
C ASP A 479 -40.98 3.80 9.32
N ASP A 480 -41.54 4.73 8.53
CA ASP A 480 -42.64 4.50 7.59
C ASP A 480 -42.14 4.54 6.12
N VAL A 481 -42.78 3.75 5.25
CA VAL A 481 -42.46 3.70 3.80
C VAL A 481 -43.67 4.09 2.97
N TYR A 482 -43.52 5.19 2.22
CA TYR A 482 -44.53 5.78 1.36
C TYR A 482 -44.25 5.46 -0.11
N THR A 483 -45.02 4.54 -0.68
CA THR A 483 -44.80 4.06 -2.06
C THR A 483 -45.58 4.88 -3.10
N LEU A 484 -44.89 5.30 -4.16
CA LEU A 484 -45.51 5.95 -5.33
C LEU A 484 -46.32 4.94 -6.18
N PRO A 485 -47.55 5.29 -6.60
CA PRO A 485 -48.37 4.41 -7.42
C PRO A 485 -47.79 4.25 -8.83
N THR A 486 -47.76 3.02 -9.36
CA THR A 486 -47.17 2.73 -10.68
C THR A 486 -48.18 2.63 -11.82
N THR A 487 -49.48 2.59 -11.51
CA THR A 487 -50.57 2.55 -12.50
C THR A 487 -51.79 3.33 -12.02
N ASN A 488 -52.52 3.96 -12.93
CA ASN A 488 -53.79 4.62 -12.63
C ASN A 488 -54.86 3.59 -12.26
N GLY A 489 -55.56 3.80 -11.15
CA GLY A 489 -56.58 2.88 -10.66
C GLY A 489 -57.29 3.39 -9.40
N ALA A 490 -58.24 2.60 -8.88
CA ALA A 490 -58.94 2.95 -7.64
C ALA A 490 -57.93 3.20 -6.50
N THR A 491 -58.19 4.18 -5.64
CA THR A 491 -57.33 4.64 -4.53
C THR A 491 -56.09 5.45 -4.92
N VAL A 492 -55.81 5.61 -6.22
CA VAL A 492 -54.70 6.41 -6.73
C VAL A 492 -55.10 7.89 -6.79
N GLY A 493 -54.25 8.73 -6.24
CA GLY A 493 -54.47 10.17 -6.14
C GLY A 493 -53.33 10.85 -5.40
N TYR A 494 -53.49 12.14 -5.12
CA TYR A 494 -52.47 12.95 -4.46
C TYR A 494 -52.67 12.99 -2.95
N LEU A 495 -51.58 12.93 -2.19
CA LEU A 495 -51.62 12.96 -0.73
C LEU A 495 -50.50 13.86 -0.20
N ALA A 496 -50.83 14.73 0.74
CA ALA A 496 -49.81 15.38 1.56
C ALA A 496 -49.46 14.49 2.76
N LEU A 497 -48.17 14.20 2.92
CA LEU A 497 -47.65 13.40 4.03
C LEU A 497 -47.67 14.23 5.30
N TRP A 498 -48.29 13.71 6.35
CA TRP A 498 -48.19 14.20 7.71
C TRP A 498 -47.58 13.09 8.56
N ASP A 499 -46.30 13.26 8.83
CA ASP A 499 -45.46 12.34 9.61
C ASP A 499 -44.85 13.12 10.78
N THR A 500 -44.77 12.48 11.95
CA THR A 500 -44.36 13.12 13.20
C THR A 500 -43.08 12.51 13.79
N GLY A 501 -42.47 11.54 13.11
CA GLY A 501 -41.12 11.08 13.40
C GLY A 501 -40.87 9.64 12.95
N GLY A 502 -39.61 9.27 12.88
CA GLY A 502 -39.18 8.03 12.27
C GLY A 502 -37.95 8.30 11.42
N ASN A 503 -37.43 7.28 10.75
CA ASN A 503 -36.56 7.42 9.61
C ASN A 503 -37.33 6.93 8.37
N ASP A 504 -37.93 7.87 7.65
CA ASP A 504 -39.01 7.62 6.72
C ASP A 504 -38.52 7.60 5.28
N THR A 505 -39.24 6.89 4.40
CA THR A 505 -38.82 6.67 3.02
C THR A 505 -39.95 6.94 2.02
N ILE A 506 -39.69 7.74 0.99
CA ILE A 506 -40.50 7.71 -0.25
C ILE A 506 -39.87 6.74 -1.24
N SER A 507 -40.64 5.79 -1.75
CA SER A 507 -40.13 4.73 -2.64
C SER A 507 -40.93 4.62 -3.94
N ALA A 508 -40.22 4.55 -5.06
CA ALA A 508 -40.73 4.23 -6.38
C ALA A 508 -40.35 2.79 -6.78
N SER A 509 -41.05 2.23 -7.76
CA SER A 509 -40.73 0.92 -8.32
C SER A 509 -41.22 0.79 -9.76
N GLY A 510 -40.75 -0.24 -10.47
CA GLY A 510 -41.10 -0.47 -11.88
C GLY A 510 -40.10 0.17 -12.84
N SER A 511 -40.51 0.41 -14.08
CA SER A 511 -39.63 0.89 -15.16
C SER A 511 -39.90 2.34 -15.60
N GLY A 512 -40.67 3.09 -14.80
CA GLY A 512 -41.00 4.48 -15.09
C GLY A 512 -39.99 5.42 -14.43
N ASN A 513 -39.81 6.60 -15.00
CA ASN A 513 -38.98 7.64 -14.41
C ASN A 513 -39.71 8.28 -13.22
N ALA A 514 -39.11 8.21 -12.05
CA ALA A 514 -39.57 8.82 -10.82
C ALA A 514 -38.95 10.20 -10.62
N VAL A 515 -39.74 11.12 -10.05
CA VAL A 515 -39.23 12.35 -9.45
C VAL A 515 -39.66 12.30 -7.99
N ILE A 516 -38.69 12.30 -7.09
CA ILE A 516 -38.90 12.25 -5.64
C ILE A 516 -38.22 13.47 -5.03
N ASP A 517 -38.99 14.25 -4.28
CA ASP A 517 -38.51 15.47 -3.63
C ASP A 517 -38.91 15.42 -2.15
N LEU A 518 -37.90 15.36 -1.28
CA LEU A 518 -38.06 15.19 0.16
C LEU A 518 -38.28 16.52 0.89
N ARG A 519 -38.27 17.66 0.18
CA ARG A 519 -38.37 18.98 0.81
C ARG A 519 -39.80 19.26 1.25
N PRO A 520 -40.00 19.68 2.51
CA PRO A 520 -41.32 20.02 3.02
C PRO A 520 -41.87 21.31 2.39
N ALA A 521 -43.18 21.46 2.44
CA ALA A 521 -43.87 22.68 2.07
C ALA A 521 -43.33 23.88 2.85
N THR A 522 -42.98 24.97 2.13
CA THR A 522 -42.43 26.18 2.74
C THR A 522 -43.50 27.11 3.32
N LEU A 523 -44.76 26.91 2.92
CA LEU A 523 -45.91 27.75 3.27
C LEU A 523 -45.75 29.21 2.82
N LEU A 524 -44.90 29.47 1.83
CA LEU A 524 -44.74 30.77 1.18
C LEU A 524 -45.52 30.80 -0.12
N ASN A 525 -46.01 31.98 -0.55
CA ASN A 525 -46.62 32.12 -1.87
C ASN A 525 -45.54 32.19 -2.96
N ALA A 526 -44.86 31.06 -3.16
CA ALA A 526 -43.73 30.86 -4.05
C ALA A 526 -43.68 29.38 -4.47
N PRO A 527 -42.89 29.00 -5.49
CA PRO A 527 -42.63 27.61 -5.79
C PRO A 527 -42.18 26.84 -4.53
N GLY A 528 -42.79 25.68 -4.26
CA GLY A 528 -42.59 24.91 -3.03
C GLY A 528 -43.50 25.29 -1.86
N GLY A 529 -44.36 26.30 -2.00
CA GLY A 529 -45.31 26.74 -0.98
C GLY A 529 -46.23 25.65 -0.46
N GLY A 530 -46.75 24.82 -1.37
CA GLY A 530 -47.55 23.62 -1.06
C GLY A 530 -46.74 22.33 -1.02
N GLY A 531 -45.41 22.41 -1.02
CA GLY A 531 -44.50 21.28 -1.16
C GLY A 531 -44.15 20.98 -2.61
N TYR A 532 -43.33 19.95 -2.80
CA TYR A 532 -42.91 19.48 -4.11
C TYR A 532 -43.55 18.12 -4.39
N VAL A 533 -44.12 17.96 -5.59
CA VAL A 533 -44.86 16.74 -5.94
C VAL A 533 -43.89 15.66 -6.37
N SER A 534 -43.85 14.59 -5.59
CA SER A 534 -43.20 13.32 -5.94
C SER A 534 -44.16 12.45 -6.77
N TYR A 535 -43.69 11.88 -7.89
CA TYR A 535 -44.49 11.10 -8.83
C TYR A 535 -43.63 10.12 -9.66
N ILE A 536 -44.29 9.21 -10.38
CA ILE A 536 -43.63 8.30 -11.32
C ILE A 536 -44.38 8.22 -12.65
N GLY A 537 -43.66 8.38 -13.76
CA GLY A 537 -44.21 8.30 -15.11
C GLY A 537 -45.39 9.24 -15.36
N ALA A 538 -46.41 8.75 -16.07
CA ALA A 538 -47.65 9.48 -16.36
C ALA A 538 -48.81 9.09 -15.41
N VAL A 539 -48.48 8.68 -14.18
CA VAL A 539 -49.49 8.31 -13.17
C VAL A 539 -50.08 9.57 -12.56
N GLN A 540 -51.41 9.61 -12.49
CA GLN A 540 -52.18 10.70 -11.89
C GLN A 540 -52.30 10.43 -10.39
N GLY A 541 -51.17 10.47 -9.70
CA GLY A 541 -51.09 10.23 -8.26
C GLY A 541 -49.65 10.42 -7.78
N GLY A 542 -49.51 10.94 -6.58
CA GLY A 542 -48.23 11.37 -6.06
C GLY A 542 -48.30 11.83 -4.62
N LEU A 543 -47.16 12.27 -4.10
CA LEU A 543 -47.00 12.66 -2.71
C LEU A 543 -46.41 14.06 -2.63
N VAL A 544 -46.82 14.85 -1.64
CA VAL A 544 -46.14 16.09 -1.24
C VAL A 544 -45.81 16.01 0.24
N VAL A 545 -44.70 16.58 0.67
CA VAL A 545 -44.32 16.60 2.10
C VAL A 545 -44.91 17.85 2.76
N ALA A 546 -45.74 17.68 3.81
CA ALA A 546 -46.32 18.82 4.52
C ALA A 546 -45.26 19.59 5.32
N ALA A 547 -45.57 20.83 5.68
CA ALA A 547 -44.65 21.66 6.46
C ALA A 547 -44.39 21.07 7.84
N GLY A 548 -43.12 21.05 8.25
CA GLY A 548 -42.70 20.50 9.55
C GLY A 548 -42.55 18.98 9.59
N VAL A 549 -42.70 18.31 8.44
CA VAL A 549 -42.42 16.88 8.26
C VAL A 549 -40.99 16.69 7.78
N ALA A 550 -40.29 15.69 8.32
CA ALA A 550 -39.01 15.22 7.83
C ALA A 550 -39.21 13.86 7.15
N ILE A 551 -38.59 13.68 5.99
CA ILE A 551 -38.50 12.39 5.30
C ILE A 551 -37.03 12.25 4.90
N GLU A 552 -36.38 11.20 5.34
CA GLU A 552 -34.92 11.08 5.27
C GLU A 552 -34.47 10.30 4.03
N ASN A 553 -35.31 9.46 3.44
CA ASN A 553 -34.86 8.52 2.41
C ASN A 553 -35.71 8.59 1.14
N ALA A 554 -35.06 8.44 -0.02
CA ALA A 554 -35.72 8.33 -1.32
C ALA A 554 -35.14 7.16 -2.11
N TYR A 555 -36.00 6.24 -2.54
CA TYR A 555 -35.62 5.11 -3.41
C TYR A 555 -36.31 5.22 -4.76
N GLY A 556 -35.53 5.34 -5.84
CA GLY A 556 -35.97 5.36 -7.22
C GLY A 556 -36.42 3.99 -7.73
N ALA A 557 -36.82 3.98 -9.00
CA ALA A 557 -37.26 2.85 -9.78
C ALA A 557 -36.12 2.33 -10.68
N ASN A 558 -36.47 1.69 -11.81
CA ASN A 558 -35.50 1.28 -12.84
C ASN A 558 -35.50 2.24 -14.06
N GLY A 559 -36.03 3.46 -13.87
CA GLY A 559 -36.08 4.50 -14.90
C GLY A 559 -34.99 5.54 -14.68
N ALA A 560 -34.92 6.57 -15.53
CA ALA A 560 -34.02 7.69 -15.28
C ALA A 560 -34.67 8.68 -14.30
N ASP A 561 -34.24 8.61 -13.04
CA ASP A 561 -34.93 9.20 -11.90
C ASP A 561 -34.28 10.51 -11.44
N ILE A 562 -35.06 11.34 -10.76
CA ILE A 562 -34.59 12.58 -10.13
C ILE A 562 -34.95 12.53 -8.65
N LEU A 563 -33.94 12.43 -7.80
CA LEU A 563 -34.09 12.39 -6.35
C LEU A 563 -33.47 13.66 -5.76
N THR A 564 -34.24 14.38 -4.97
CA THR A 564 -33.80 15.59 -4.26
C THR A 564 -34.03 15.40 -2.77
N GLY A 565 -32.94 15.46 -2.01
CA GLY A 565 -32.90 15.45 -0.56
C GLY A 565 -33.42 16.74 0.05
N ASN A 566 -33.12 16.95 1.34
CA ASN A 566 -33.58 18.10 2.10
C ASN A 566 -32.46 18.67 2.97
N ALA A 567 -32.74 19.03 4.22
CA ALA A 567 -31.75 19.64 5.11
C ALA A 567 -31.25 18.67 6.20
N TYR A 568 -31.68 17.42 6.11
CA TYR A 568 -31.33 16.32 7.02
C TYR A 568 -30.43 15.35 6.28
N ASP A 569 -29.69 14.53 7.03
CA ASP A 569 -28.91 13.43 6.47
C ASP A 569 -29.84 12.47 5.72
N ASN A 570 -29.60 12.29 4.42
CA ASN A 570 -30.45 11.51 3.54
C ASN A 570 -29.76 10.26 3.00
N THR A 571 -30.54 9.20 2.78
CA THR A 571 -30.13 8.08 1.92
C THR A 571 -30.92 8.09 0.63
N LEU A 572 -30.25 8.43 -0.47
CA LEU A 572 -30.82 8.49 -1.80
C LEU A 572 -30.32 7.30 -2.63
N ARG A 573 -31.25 6.52 -3.18
CA ARG A 573 -30.92 5.38 -4.06
C ARG A 573 -31.59 5.54 -5.41
N GLY A 574 -30.83 5.71 -6.49
CA GLY A 574 -31.36 5.84 -7.86
C GLY A 574 -32.01 4.55 -8.34
N GLY A 575 -31.28 3.44 -8.19
CA GLY A 575 -31.79 2.12 -8.51
C GLY A 575 -31.16 1.62 -9.81
N GLY A 576 -31.88 1.74 -10.93
CA GLY A 576 -31.26 1.51 -12.22
C GLY A 576 -31.74 2.55 -13.22
N GLY A 577 -30.89 3.01 -14.12
CA GLY A 577 -31.28 4.12 -14.97
C GLY A 577 -30.10 4.99 -15.32
N ALA A 578 -30.34 6.29 -15.47
CA ALA A 578 -29.29 7.30 -15.49
C ALA A 578 -29.85 8.43 -14.63
N ASP A 579 -29.53 8.35 -13.36
CA ASP A 579 -30.26 9.01 -12.29
C ASP A 579 -29.57 10.31 -11.89
N LYS A 580 -30.35 11.23 -11.32
CA LYS A 580 -29.84 12.49 -10.76
C LYS A 580 -30.20 12.55 -9.30
N LEU A 581 -29.19 12.45 -8.45
CA LEU A 581 -29.32 12.51 -7.00
C LEU A 581 -28.69 13.82 -6.53
N ASN A 582 -29.47 14.62 -5.79
CA ASN A 582 -29.01 15.83 -5.13
C ASN A 582 -29.29 15.69 -3.62
N GLY A 583 -28.24 15.60 -2.80
CA GLY A 583 -28.34 15.47 -1.35
C GLY A 583 -28.90 16.71 -0.66
N ALA A 584 -28.52 17.88 -1.19
CA ALA A 584 -28.87 19.22 -0.69
C ALA A 584 -28.06 19.63 0.55
N ASP A 585 -28.64 19.77 1.73
CA ASP A 585 -27.85 20.00 2.96
C ASP A 585 -27.93 18.75 3.85
N GLY A 586 -26.86 18.39 4.54
CA GLY A 586 -26.82 17.18 5.37
C GLY A 586 -25.60 16.34 5.04
N SER A 587 -25.35 15.29 5.82
CA SER A 587 -24.34 14.29 5.47
C SER A 587 -25.01 13.10 4.78
N ASP A 588 -24.99 13.11 3.47
CA ASP A 588 -25.82 12.24 2.64
C ASP A 588 -25.09 11.00 2.14
N VAL A 589 -25.88 9.95 1.87
CA VAL A 589 -25.42 8.72 1.22
C VAL A 589 -26.15 8.57 -0.10
N LEU A 590 -25.43 8.75 -1.20
CA LEU A 590 -25.93 8.72 -2.56
C LEU A 590 -25.47 7.44 -3.27
N ASP A 591 -26.42 6.55 -3.54
CA ASP A 591 -26.20 5.32 -4.30
C ASP A 591 -26.93 5.46 -5.64
N GLY A 592 -26.19 5.72 -6.72
CA GLY A 592 -26.77 5.82 -8.08
C GLY A 592 -27.40 4.49 -8.52
N GLY A 593 -26.79 3.38 -8.13
CA GLY A 593 -27.13 2.05 -8.60
C GLY A 593 -26.56 1.77 -10.00
N THR A 594 -27.28 1.02 -10.83
CA THR A 594 -26.77 0.73 -12.19
C THR A 594 -27.11 1.89 -13.12
N GLY A 595 -26.11 2.54 -13.70
CA GLY A 595 -26.41 3.65 -14.60
C GLY A 595 -25.20 4.45 -14.96
N SER A 596 -25.42 5.64 -15.50
CA SER A 596 -24.40 6.67 -15.56
C SER A 596 -25.00 7.87 -14.86
N ASP A 597 -24.73 7.96 -13.57
CA ASP A 597 -25.52 8.76 -12.65
C ASP A 597 -24.84 10.11 -12.34
N VAL A 598 -25.64 11.08 -11.91
CA VAL A 598 -25.16 12.38 -11.46
C VAL A 598 -25.40 12.45 -9.96
N LEU A 599 -24.32 12.40 -9.19
CA LEU A 599 -24.33 12.44 -7.73
C LEU A 599 -23.80 13.80 -7.27
N ASP A 600 -24.69 14.61 -6.70
CA ASP A 600 -24.40 15.92 -6.14
C ASP A 600 -24.69 15.89 -4.64
N GLY A 601 -23.65 15.80 -3.80
CA GLY A 601 -23.81 15.71 -2.34
C GLY A 601 -24.40 16.97 -1.75
N GLY A 602 -23.91 18.14 -2.20
CA GLY A 602 -24.37 19.44 -1.71
C GLY A 602 -23.52 19.95 -0.56
N LEU A 603 -24.15 20.31 0.57
CA LEU A 603 -23.48 20.82 1.76
C LEU A 603 -23.42 19.76 2.84
N GLY A 604 -22.22 19.32 3.19
CA GLY A 604 -22.02 18.45 4.35
C GLY A 604 -20.81 17.58 4.16
N VAL A 605 -20.94 16.31 4.52
CA VAL A 605 -19.92 15.28 4.25
C VAL A 605 -20.67 14.13 3.59
N ASP A 606 -20.48 14.01 2.29
CA ASP A 606 -21.34 13.20 1.44
C ASP A 606 -20.59 12.01 0.86
N TYR A 607 -21.30 10.89 0.73
CA TYR A 607 -20.74 9.63 0.23
C TYR A 607 -21.40 9.25 -1.09
N ALA A 608 -20.58 9.01 -2.12
CA ALA A 608 -21.00 8.12 -3.19
C ALA A 608 -20.83 6.67 -2.71
N ALA A 609 -21.91 5.91 -2.71
CA ALA A 609 -21.99 4.59 -2.11
C ALA A 609 -22.35 3.51 -3.12
N TYR A 610 -21.70 2.36 -3.01
CA TYR A 610 -21.85 1.21 -3.91
C TYR A 610 -22.26 -0.06 -3.16
N GLY A 611 -22.88 0.10 -1.98
CA GLY A 611 -23.26 -1.02 -1.11
C GLY A 611 -24.32 -1.95 -1.69
N THR A 612 -25.05 -1.54 -2.74
CA THR A 612 -26.02 -2.37 -3.45
C THR A 612 -25.44 -3.06 -4.69
N ALA A 613 -24.17 -2.80 -5.02
CA ALA A 613 -23.52 -3.37 -6.18
C ALA A 613 -23.43 -4.89 -6.12
N SER A 614 -23.57 -5.53 -7.28
CA SER A 614 -23.57 -7.00 -7.39
C SER A 614 -22.19 -7.62 -7.60
N THR A 615 -21.16 -6.80 -7.79
CA THR A 615 -19.74 -7.15 -7.94
C THR A 615 -18.89 -5.99 -7.41
N GLY A 616 -17.60 -6.23 -7.21
CA GLY A 616 -16.65 -5.17 -6.84
C GLY A 616 -16.62 -4.03 -7.86
N VAL A 617 -16.45 -2.81 -7.38
CA VAL A 617 -16.44 -1.57 -8.15
C VAL A 617 -15.05 -0.98 -8.25
N HIS A 618 -14.81 -0.23 -9.33
CA HIS A 618 -13.70 0.71 -9.37
C HIS A 618 -14.31 2.10 -9.36
N ALA A 619 -14.11 2.85 -8.27
CA ALA A 619 -14.63 4.20 -8.11
C ALA A 619 -13.51 5.18 -7.79
N SER A 620 -13.39 6.24 -8.58
CA SER A 620 -12.40 7.29 -8.40
C SER A 620 -13.05 8.67 -8.48
N LEU A 621 -12.87 9.47 -7.42
CA LEU A 621 -13.25 10.89 -7.42
C LEU A 621 -12.30 11.70 -8.32
N GLN A 622 -11.01 11.35 -8.34
CA GLN A 622 -10.00 12.02 -9.18
C GLN A 622 -10.15 11.76 -10.68
N GLN A 623 -10.51 10.51 -11.04
CA GLN A 623 -10.57 10.05 -12.43
C GLN A 623 -11.85 9.25 -12.71
N PRO A 624 -13.04 9.87 -12.67
CA PRO A 624 -14.31 9.17 -12.85
C PRO A 624 -14.42 8.42 -14.19
N SER A 625 -13.67 8.86 -15.21
CA SER A 625 -13.58 8.17 -16.51
C SER A 625 -13.00 6.76 -16.46
N THR A 626 -12.34 6.39 -15.36
CA THR A 626 -11.75 5.05 -15.15
C THR A 626 -12.65 4.12 -14.36
N ASN A 627 -13.79 4.62 -13.88
CA ASN A 627 -14.70 3.86 -13.05
C ASN A 627 -15.31 2.68 -13.79
N THR A 628 -15.64 1.62 -13.05
CA THR A 628 -16.25 0.39 -13.58
C THR A 628 -17.25 -0.19 -12.58
N GLY A 629 -18.08 -1.14 -13.03
CA GLY A 629 -19.17 -1.66 -12.22
C GLY A 629 -20.31 -0.63 -12.18
N ASP A 630 -20.96 -0.50 -11.03
CA ASP A 630 -22.06 0.43 -10.83
C ASP A 630 -21.57 1.90 -10.84
N ALA A 631 -20.27 2.15 -10.58
CA ALA A 631 -19.66 3.46 -10.70
C ALA A 631 -19.43 3.94 -12.16
N LEU A 632 -19.73 3.10 -13.17
CA LEU A 632 -19.37 3.36 -14.57
C LEU A 632 -20.15 4.52 -15.19
N GLY A 633 -19.44 5.63 -15.42
CA GLY A 633 -20.04 6.81 -16.06
C GLY A 633 -20.69 7.77 -15.07
N ASP A 634 -20.61 7.47 -13.78
CA ASP A 634 -21.00 8.38 -12.72
C ASP A 634 -20.20 9.68 -12.75
N THR A 635 -20.84 10.74 -12.33
CA THR A 635 -20.23 12.06 -12.12
C THR A 635 -20.49 12.53 -10.69
N TYR A 636 -19.46 13.10 -10.07
CA TYR A 636 -19.49 13.50 -8.66
C TYR A 636 -19.34 15.01 -8.54
N THR A 637 -20.21 15.63 -7.77
CA THR A 637 -20.12 17.04 -7.36
C THR A 637 -20.30 17.10 -5.86
N SER A 638 -19.41 17.81 -5.15
CA SER A 638 -19.47 17.93 -3.68
C SER A 638 -19.61 16.56 -2.99
N ILE A 639 -18.71 15.63 -3.35
CA ILE A 639 -18.63 14.30 -2.73
C ILE A 639 -17.26 14.20 -2.07
N GLU A 640 -17.23 14.02 -0.76
CA GLU A 640 -16.01 13.90 0.02
C GLU A 640 -15.62 12.44 0.27
N GLY A 641 -16.57 11.50 0.16
CA GLY A 641 -16.35 10.11 0.49
C GLY A 641 -16.78 9.08 -0.55
N LEU A 642 -16.10 7.93 -0.55
CA LEU A 642 -16.50 6.73 -1.26
C LEU A 642 -16.78 5.62 -0.25
N ARG A 643 -17.91 4.93 -0.42
CA ARG A 643 -18.24 3.69 0.30
C ARG A 643 -18.33 2.54 -0.70
N GLY A 644 -17.49 1.53 -0.49
CA GLY A 644 -17.44 0.30 -1.27
C GLY A 644 -18.68 -0.58 -1.14
N SER A 645 -18.60 -1.69 -1.85
CA SER A 645 -19.55 -2.78 -1.92
C SER A 645 -19.26 -3.83 -0.82
N SER A 646 -19.57 -5.10 -1.07
CA SER A 646 -19.20 -6.22 -0.18
C SER A 646 -18.24 -7.19 -0.87
N PHE A 647 -17.56 -6.69 -1.90
CA PHE A 647 -16.66 -7.41 -2.76
C PHE A 647 -15.38 -6.60 -2.90
N ALA A 648 -14.31 -7.23 -3.40
CA ALA A 648 -13.03 -6.56 -3.65
C ALA A 648 -13.19 -5.33 -4.58
N ASP A 649 -13.05 -4.15 -3.99
CA ASP A 649 -13.20 -2.85 -4.62
C ASP A 649 -11.85 -2.18 -4.87
N LEU A 650 -11.85 -1.25 -5.82
CA LEU A 650 -10.76 -0.30 -6.04
C LEU A 650 -11.32 1.11 -5.82
N LEU A 651 -11.00 1.71 -4.67
CA LEU A 651 -11.52 3.02 -4.28
C LEU A 651 -10.39 4.04 -4.32
N ARG A 652 -10.61 5.19 -4.97
CA ARG A 652 -9.61 6.25 -5.09
C ARG A 652 -10.16 7.64 -4.80
N GLY A 653 -9.58 8.30 -3.81
CA GLY A 653 -9.81 9.71 -3.47
C GLY A 653 -9.30 10.69 -4.54
N ASP A 654 -9.45 11.98 -4.29
CA ASP A 654 -8.96 13.07 -5.11
C ASP A 654 -7.69 13.73 -4.55
N ALA A 655 -7.62 15.06 -4.49
CA ALA A 655 -6.49 15.79 -3.92
C ALA A 655 -6.87 16.55 -2.63
N ASN A 656 -8.14 16.43 -2.23
CA ASN A 656 -8.70 16.97 -1.00
C ASN A 656 -8.71 15.88 0.09
N GLY A 657 -9.03 16.23 1.33
CA GLY A 657 -9.20 15.20 2.36
C GLY A 657 -10.46 14.38 2.09
N ASN A 658 -10.29 13.08 1.81
CA ASN A 658 -11.41 12.19 1.49
C ASN A 658 -11.70 11.17 2.59
N ILE A 659 -12.90 10.59 2.57
CA ILE A 659 -13.28 9.46 3.42
C ILE A 659 -13.49 8.22 2.56
N LEU A 660 -12.63 7.20 2.70
CA LEU A 660 -12.76 5.94 1.96
C LEU A 660 -13.12 4.81 2.91
N LEU A 661 -14.22 4.11 2.63
CA LEU A 661 -14.71 2.96 3.40
C LEU A 661 -14.79 1.75 2.45
N GLY A 662 -13.88 0.78 2.57
CA GLY A 662 -13.87 -0.43 1.72
C GLY A 662 -15.04 -1.37 2.01
N MET A 663 -15.38 -1.49 3.30
CA MET A 663 -16.47 -2.31 3.86
C MET A 663 -16.13 -3.79 3.98
N ALA A 664 -16.36 -4.61 2.97
CA ALA A 664 -16.03 -6.03 3.03
C ALA A 664 -15.50 -6.50 1.69
N GLY A 665 -14.56 -7.44 1.70
CA GLY A 665 -13.81 -7.86 0.52
C GLY A 665 -12.36 -7.41 0.63
N ASP A 666 -11.48 -8.02 -0.19
CA ASP A 666 -10.07 -7.64 -0.22
C ASP A 666 -9.92 -6.38 -1.09
N ASP A 667 -9.97 -5.21 -0.46
CA ASP A 667 -10.10 -3.93 -1.14
C ASP A 667 -8.73 -3.29 -1.42
N THR A 668 -8.68 -2.44 -2.44
CA THR A 668 -7.55 -1.55 -2.70
C THR A 668 -8.01 -0.11 -2.58
N LEU A 669 -7.53 0.59 -1.56
CA LEU A 669 -7.92 1.96 -1.25
C LEU A 669 -6.73 2.90 -1.48
N ASP A 670 -6.88 3.89 -2.35
CA ASP A 670 -5.89 4.92 -2.64
C ASP A 670 -6.44 6.28 -2.22
N GLY A 671 -5.93 6.84 -1.12
CA GLY A 671 -6.35 8.17 -0.64
C GLY A 671 -6.16 9.29 -1.67
N GLY A 672 -5.25 9.11 -2.64
CA GLY A 672 -4.96 10.13 -3.62
C GLY A 672 -3.99 11.17 -3.06
N GLY A 673 -4.46 12.34 -2.71
CA GLY A 673 -3.69 13.39 -2.02
C GLY A 673 -4.60 14.13 -1.06
N GLY A 674 -4.04 14.75 -0.02
CA GLY A 674 -4.85 15.34 1.05
C GLY A 674 -4.56 14.65 2.39
N ASP A 675 -5.34 15.00 3.41
CA ASP A 675 -5.33 14.33 4.70
C ASP A 675 -6.63 13.52 4.80
N ASP A 676 -6.53 12.22 4.59
CA ASP A 676 -7.67 11.32 4.38
C ASP A 676 -8.07 10.55 5.63
N VAL A 677 -9.29 10.02 5.65
CA VAL A 677 -9.76 9.01 6.60
C VAL A 677 -10.07 7.74 5.82
N ILE A 678 -9.30 6.68 6.02
CA ILE A 678 -9.42 5.44 5.24
C ILE A 678 -9.68 4.28 6.21
N SER A 679 -10.71 3.48 5.94
CA SER A 679 -11.01 2.22 6.62
C SER A 679 -11.14 1.13 5.56
N GLY A 680 -10.31 0.10 5.68
CA GLY A 680 -10.32 -1.09 4.81
C GLY A 680 -11.62 -1.87 5.00
N GLY A 681 -11.80 -2.47 6.17
CA GLY A 681 -13.02 -3.16 6.54
C GLY A 681 -12.75 -4.63 6.85
N ASP A 682 -13.65 -5.53 6.45
CA ASP A 682 -13.40 -6.97 6.55
C ASP A 682 -12.72 -7.48 5.27
N GLY A 683 -11.49 -7.99 5.32
CA GLY A 683 -10.77 -8.49 4.14
C GLY A 683 -9.27 -8.23 4.23
N ASP A 684 -8.47 -8.82 3.35
CA ASP A 684 -7.03 -8.53 3.30
C ASP A 684 -6.79 -7.29 2.42
N ASP A 685 -6.75 -6.11 3.03
CA ASP A 685 -6.80 -4.84 2.30
C ASP A 685 -5.45 -4.28 1.91
N VAL A 686 -5.43 -3.49 0.85
CA VAL A 686 -4.27 -2.72 0.39
C VAL A 686 -4.59 -1.24 0.42
N ILE A 687 -4.06 -0.52 1.40
CA ILE A 687 -4.32 0.91 1.55
C ILE A 687 -3.06 1.71 1.26
N LEU A 688 -3.14 2.55 0.21
CA LEU A 688 -2.16 3.55 -0.15
C LEU A 688 -2.59 4.88 0.47
N ALA A 689 -1.80 5.34 1.45
CA ALA A 689 -2.03 6.59 2.15
C ALA A 689 -0.90 7.57 1.88
N VAL A 690 -1.26 8.84 1.69
CA VAL A 690 -0.32 9.95 1.60
C VAL A 690 -0.79 11.06 2.52
N GLY A 691 0.07 12.04 2.84
CA GLY A 691 -0.28 13.13 3.73
C GLY A 691 -0.48 12.70 5.20
N ALA A 692 -1.15 13.56 5.99
CA ALA A 692 -1.42 13.32 7.41
C ALA A 692 -2.72 12.52 7.62
N SER A 693 -2.90 11.43 6.87
CA SER A 693 -4.13 10.62 6.90
C SER A 693 -4.28 9.78 8.18
N SER A 694 -5.52 9.47 8.54
CA SER A 694 -5.90 8.49 9.55
C SER A 694 -6.36 7.22 8.85
N VAL A 695 -5.70 6.09 9.11
CA VAL A 695 -6.00 4.83 8.41
C VAL A 695 -6.27 3.70 9.39
N SER A 696 -7.21 2.83 9.03
CA SER A 696 -7.49 1.53 9.66
C SER A 696 -7.59 0.44 8.60
N GLY A 697 -7.06 -0.74 8.90
CA GLY A 697 -7.24 -1.95 8.09
C GLY A 697 -8.50 -2.72 8.47
N ASP A 698 -8.88 -2.62 9.74
CA ASP A 698 -9.95 -3.31 10.43
C ASP A 698 -9.70 -4.82 10.57
N SER A 699 -10.50 -5.70 9.97
CA SER A 699 -10.35 -7.15 10.15
C SER A 699 -9.69 -7.78 8.93
N GLY A 700 -8.45 -8.22 9.05
CA GLY A 700 -7.76 -8.84 7.92
C GLY A 700 -6.28 -8.95 8.12
N SER A 701 -5.56 -9.33 7.07
CA SER A 701 -4.12 -9.18 6.95
C SER A 701 -3.79 -8.02 6.02
N ASP A 702 -3.78 -6.81 6.58
CA ASP A 702 -3.77 -5.59 5.77
C ASP A 702 -2.37 -5.12 5.38
N THR A 703 -2.26 -4.44 4.25
CA THR A 703 -1.00 -3.86 3.75
C THR A 703 -1.13 -2.35 3.55
N PHE A 704 -0.49 -1.59 4.44
CA PHE A 704 -0.37 -0.13 4.35
C PHE A 704 0.84 0.24 3.47
N LYS A 705 0.62 0.82 2.30
CA LYS A 705 1.65 1.16 1.31
C LYS A 705 1.99 2.65 1.32
N PHE A 706 3.29 2.95 1.21
CA PHE A 706 3.82 4.29 1.03
C PHE A 706 4.85 4.28 -0.11
N LEU A 707 4.77 5.26 -1.00
CA LEU A 707 5.54 5.27 -2.25
C LEU A 707 6.76 6.18 -2.17
N LEU A 708 6.66 7.31 -1.47
CA LEU A 708 7.67 8.35 -1.38
C LEU A 708 7.88 8.79 0.07
N ALA A 709 9.08 9.23 0.41
CA ALA A 709 9.35 9.79 1.73
C ALA A 709 8.59 11.10 1.99
N SER A 710 8.14 11.78 0.94
CA SER A 710 7.27 12.96 1.02
C SER A 710 5.82 12.63 1.35
N ASP A 711 5.40 11.36 1.20
CA ASP A 711 4.03 10.95 1.51
C ASP A 711 3.74 11.15 3.01
N SER A 712 4.78 11.21 3.85
CA SER A 712 4.58 11.47 5.27
C SER A 712 5.80 12.14 5.90
N THR A 713 5.58 13.22 6.64
CA THR A 713 6.64 13.97 7.32
C THR A 713 6.37 14.05 8.82
N LEU A 714 7.36 14.46 9.62
CA LEU A 714 7.17 14.59 11.07
C LEU A 714 5.99 15.51 11.44
N ALA A 715 5.76 16.57 10.66
CA ALA A 715 4.67 17.53 10.90
C ALA A 715 3.32 17.07 10.37
N ALA A 716 3.30 16.21 9.36
CA ALA A 716 2.13 15.72 8.66
C ALA A 716 2.29 14.21 8.46
N SER A 717 2.19 13.45 9.57
CA SER A 717 2.41 12.01 9.55
C SER A 717 1.12 11.24 9.63
N THR A 718 0.99 10.26 8.73
CA THR A 718 -0.10 9.28 8.73
C THR A 718 -0.17 8.55 10.08
N LEU A 719 -1.38 8.27 10.54
CA LEU A 719 -1.67 7.53 11.77
C LEU A 719 -2.43 6.25 11.44
N ILE A 720 -1.83 5.09 11.73
CA ILE A 720 -2.53 3.80 11.70
C ILE A 720 -3.16 3.54 13.06
N THR A 721 -4.48 3.35 13.10
CA THR A 721 -5.24 3.36 14.36
C THR A 721 -5.43 1.98 15.00
N ASP A 722 -5.24 0.90 14.24
CA ASP A 722 -5.65 -0.47 14.58
C ASP A 722 -4.60 -1.55 14.25
N PHE A 723 -3.42 -1.15 13.75
CA PHE A 723 -2.35 -2.07 13.31
C PHE A 723 -2.15 -3.29 14.22
N GLN A 724 -2.29 -4.49 13.65
CA GLN A 724 -2.11 -5.77 14.31
C GLN A 724 -0.74 -6.38 13.97
N THR A 725 0.19 -6.34 14.95
CA THR A 725 1.54 -6.89 14.81
C THR A 725 1.54 -8.36 14.39
N GLY A 726 2.36 -8.72 13.39
CA GLY A 726 2.50 -10.08 12.87
C GLY A 726 1.37 -10.53 11.94
N VAL A 727 0.34 -9.71 11.74
CA VAL A 727 -0.73 -9.92 10.77
C VAL A 727 -0.61 -8.87 9.68
N ASP A 728 -0.69 -7.59 10.06
CA ASP A 728 -0.61 -6.50 9.10
C ASP A 728 0.83 -6.22 8.65
N LYS A 729 0.95 -5.52 7.52
CA LYS A 729 2.20 -5.14 6.89
C LYS A 729 2.25 -3.66 6.54
N ILE A 730 3.41 -3.06 6.72
CA ILE A 730 3.74 -1.70 6.26
C ILE A 730 4.74 -1.83 5.12
N SER A 731 4.35 -1.45 3.91
CA SER A 731 5.23 -1.47 2.76
C SER A 731 5.81 -0.09 2.46
N ILE A 732 7.12 0.02 2.63
CA ILE A 732 7.94 1.18 2.24
C ILE A 732 8.94 0.80 1.14
N ALA A 733 8.67 -0.31 0.45
CA ALA A 733 9.54 -0.91 -0.55
C ALA A 733 9.91 0.07 -1.68
N ALA A 734 8.94 0.86 -2.15
CA ALA A 734 9.15 1.82 -3.22
C ALA A 734 10.12 2.96 -2.85
N MET A 735 10.23 3.29 -1.56
CA MET A 735 11.04 4.40 -1.08
C MET A 735 12.54 4.10 -0.99
N GLN A 736 12.93 2.82 -1.02
CA GLN A 736 14.33 2.37 -0.90
C GLN A 736 15.04 2.97 0.34
N PRO A 737 14.53 2.72 1.56
CA PRO A 737 15.11 3.30 2.77
C PRO A 737 16.49 2.72 3.05
N THR A 738 17.41 3.59 3.45
CA THR A 738 18.77 3.24 3.94
C THR A 738 18.78 2.86 5.41
N ASN A 739 17.91 3.47 6.23
CA ASN A 739 17.77 3.18 7.65
C ASN A 739 16.29 3.14 8.01
N VAL A 740 15.88 2.19 8.84
CA VAL A 740 14.52 2.06 9.39
C VAL A 740 14.61 1.88 10.89
N THR A 741 13.86 2.67 11.65
CA THR A 741 13.84 2.64 13.11
C THR A 741 12.41 2.75 13.61
N ILE A 742 12.05 2.02 14.67
CA ILE A 742 10.78 2.19 15.37
C ILE A 742 11.10 2.79 16.73
N GLY A 743 10.52 3.93 17.05
CA GLY A 743 10.59 4.56 18.37
C GLY A 743 9.21 4.61 19.01
N GLN A 744 9.14 4.66 20.34
CA GLN A 744 7.88 4.87 21.04
C GLN A 744 7.95 6.13 21.90
N ALA A 745 6.94 6.98 21.81
CA ALA A 745 6.79 8.14 22.67
C ALA A 745 5.32 8.37 23.01
N ASN A 746 5.00 8.57 24.30
CA ASN A 746 3.64 8.81 24.79
C ASN A 746 2.61 7.74 24.36
N GLY A 747 3.03 6.48 24.28
CA GLY A 747 2.15 5.37 23.88
C GLY A 747 1.88 5.26 22.37
N VAL A 748 2.46 6.14 21.54
CA VAL A 748 2.38 6.07 20.09
C VAL A 748 3.71 5.55 19.54
N TYR A 749 3.65 4.48 18.74
CA TYR A 749 4.79 3.95 18.01
C TYR A 749 5.02 4.78 16.76
N THR A 750 6.27 5.06 16.43
CA THR A 750 6.68 5.86 15.28
C THR A 750 7.71 5.09 14.47
N LEU A 751 7.36 4.72 13.25
CA LEU A 751 8.29 4.22 12.25
C LEU A 751 8.96 5.41 11.56
N THR A 752 10.29 5.46 11.60
CA THR A 752 11.11 6.47 10.94
C THR A 752 12.00 5.78 9.90
N ALA A 753 11.81 6.11 8.62
CA ALA A 753 12.59 5.53 7.52
C ALA A 753 13.33 6.61 6.74
N THR A 754 14.66 6.51 6.63
CA THR A 754 15.49 7.53 5.95
C THR A 754 15.98 7.03 4.60
N THR A 755 15.76 7.81 3.56
CA THR A 755 16.25 7.56 2.20
C THR A 755 17.42 8.50 1.89
N ALA A 756 18.42 8.01 1.15
CA ALA A 756 19.58 8.83 0.78
C ALA A 756 19.21 9.98 -0.18
N ALA A 757 18.13 9.84 -0.95
CA ALA A 757 17.74 10.77 -2.02
C ALA A 757 16.52 11.67 -1.68
N ALA A 758 15.61 11.23 -0.79
CA ALA A 758 14.30 11.86 -0.61
C ALA A 758 13.97 12.25 0.85
N GLY A 759 14.91 12.13 1.78
CA GLY A 759 14.72 12.54 3.19
C GLY A 759 14.12 11.43 4.07
N THR A 760 13.47 11.81 5.17
CA THR A 760 12.98 10.92 6.22
C THR A 760 11.45 10.86 6.23
N PHE A 761 10.90 9.65 6.13
CA PHE A 761 9.49 9.32 6.30
C PHE A 761 9.18 9.02 7.76
N TYR A 762 8.01 9.45 8.20
CA TYR A 762 7.51 9.23 9.56
C TYR A 762 6.12 8.62 9.50
N LEU A 763 5.85 7.53 10.20
CA LEU A 763 4.52 6.93 10.31
C LEU A 763 4.24 6.69 11.78
N ARG A 764 3.03 6.99 12.22
CA ARG A 764 2.60 6.76 13.60
C ARG A 764 1.61 5.61 13.67
N SER A 765 1.66 4.86 14.75
CA SER A 765 0.62 3.89 15.09
C SER A 765 0.28 3.97 16.58
N THR A 766 -1.01 3.86 16.90
CA THR A 766 -1.49 3.70 18.28
C THR A 766 -1.24 2.29 18.83
N ASN A 767 -0.94 1.33 17.96
CA ASN A 767 -0.62 -0.04 18.32
C ASN A 767 0.86 -0.36 18.11
N VAL A 768 1.25 -1.54 18.59
CA VAL A 768 2.63 -1.99 18.56
C VAL A 768 3.07 -2.21 17.11
N LEU A 769 4.21 -1.62 16.73
CA LEU A 769 4.85 -1.89 15.45
C LEU A 769 6.06 -2.81 15.67
N ALA A 770 6.21 -3.81 14.80
CA ALA A 770 7.43 -4.61 14.72
C ALA A 770 8.12 -4.40 13.38
N LEU A 771 9.46 -4.37 13.39
CA LEU A 771 10.25 -4.22 12.15
C LEU A 771 10.02 -5.38 11.17
N SER A 772 9.68 -6.58 11.67
CA SER A 772 9.28 -7.75 10.86
C SER A 772 8.00 -7.55 10.05
N ASP A 773 7.22 -6.52 10.37
CA ASP A 773 6.01 -6.16 9.63
C ASP A 773 6.27 -5.08 8.57
N VAL A 774 7.50 -4.58 8.48
CA VAL A 774 7.89 -3.56 7.50
C VAL A 774 8.53 -4.22 6.28
N ILE A 775 7.85 -4.15 5.14
CA ILE A 775 8.36 -4.63 3.85
C ILE A 775 9.31 -3.59 3.26
N THR A 776 10.58 -3.98 3.05
CA THR A 776 11.64 -3.17 2.43
C THR A 776 12.29 -3.90 1.26
N VAL A 777 13.22 -3.27 0.51
CA VAL A 777 13.81 -3.83 -0.74
C VAL A 777 15.28 -4.23 -0.61
N ILE A 778 15.92 -4.08 0.56
CA ILE A 778 17.37 -4.34 0.68
C ILE A 778 17.65 -5.64 1.44
N VAL A 779 18.52 -6.45 0.84
CA VAL A 779 19.21 -7.61 1.41
C VAL A 779 20.42 -7.08 2.18
N GLY A 780 20.43 -7.17 3.52
CA GLY A 780 21.50 -6.68 4.39
C GLY A 780 21.30 -5.25 4.94
N GLN A 781 20.61 -5.14 6.07
CA GLN A 781 20.13 -3.94 6.76
C GLN A 781 20.80 -3.77 8.12
N THR A 782 21.03 -2.53 8.59
CA THR A 782 21.39 -2.26 9.99
C THR A 782 20.14 -1.89 10.81
N LEU A 783 19.75 -2.73 11.77
CA LEU A 783 18.64 -2.48 12.70
C LEU A 783 19.21 -2.09 14.07
N ALA A 784 18.80 -0.94 14.60
CA ALA A 784 19.20 -0.49 15.93
C ALA A 784 17.97 -0.21 16.81
N GLY A 785 17.93 -0.84 17.98
CA GLY A 785 16.91 -0.66 19.00
C GLY A 785 17.14 0.57 19.88
N THR A 786 16.46 0.57 21.01
CA THR A 786 16.39 1.63 22.02
C THR A 786 17.01 1.16 23.34
N PRO A 787 17.16 2.05 24.35
CA PRO A 787 17.55 1.65 25.71
C PRO A 787 16.61 0.69 26.48
N SER A 788 15.57 0.14 25.86
CA SER A 788 14.51 -0.67 26.49
C SER A 788 14.50 -2.09 25.90
N TYR A 789 13.67 -3.00 26.42
CA TYR A 789 13.54 -4.34 25.83
C TYR A 789 13.01 -4.28 24.39
N ASP A 790 13.85 -4.67 23.43
CA ASP A 790 13.58 -4.63 22.00
C ASP A 790 13.53 -6.05 21.39
N LYS A 791 12.76 -6.18 20.29
CA LYS A 791 12.76 -7.38 19.44
C LYS A 791 13.14 -6.97 18.01
N LEU A 792 14.34 -7.35 17.57
CA LEU A 792 14.87 -7.02 16.24
C LEU A 792 14.89 -8.28 15.37
N VAL A 793 14.47 -8.15 14.10
CA VAL A 793 14.46 -9.26 13.12
C VAL A 793 15.08 -8.75 11.81
N GLY A 794 16.27 -9.25 11.47
CA GLY A 794 16.89 -9.20 10.15
C GLY A 794 16.20 -10.19 9.21
N GLY A 795 16.08 -9.83 7.94
CA GLY A 795 15.37 -10.61 6.93
C GLY A 795 16.32 -11.56 6.20
N ASP A 796 16.18 -11.65 4.88
CA ASP A 796 17.20 -12.30 4.06
C ASP A 796 18.34 -11.29 3.78
N GLY A 797 19.60 -11.67 4.02
CA GLY A 797 20.76 -10.85 3.71
C GLY A 797 21.86 -10.86 4.76
N ALA A 798 22.76 -9.89 4.68
CA ALA A 798 23.82 -9.72 5.67
C ALA A 798 23.47 -8.53 6.57
N ASP A 799 22.65 -8.77 7.58
CA ASP A 799 22.08 -7.75 8.45
C ASP A 799 23.02 -7.38 9.60
N VAL A 800 22.81 -6.24 10.25
CA VAL A 800 23.54 -5.79 11.43
C VAL A 800 22.53 -5.38 12.51
N LEU A 801 22.42 -6.13 13.59
CA LEU A 801 21.44 -5.89 14.67
C LEU A 801 22.13 -5.31 15.91
N ILE A 802 21.59 -4.21 16.46
CA ILE A 802 22.13 -3.49 17.61
C ILE A 802 20.98 -3.26 18.62
N GLY A 803 20.88 -4.07 19.67
CA GLY A 803 19.78 -4.00 20.65
C GLY A 803 19.70 -2.68 21.43
N LYS A 804 20.83 -2.30 22.06
CA LYS A 804 21.05 -1.08 22.87
C LYS A 804 20.47 -1.10 24.29
N GLY A 805 20.68 -2.13 25.09
CA GLY A 805 20.40 -2.11 26.54
C GLY A 805 19.19 -2.95 26.89
N ALA A 806 18.89 -3.13 28.19
CA ALA A 806 17.93 -4.14 28.66
C ALA A 806 18.30 -5.57 28.19
N GLY A 807 17.32 -6.47 28.01
CA GLY A 807 17.55 -7.85 27.57
C GLY A 807 16.80 -8.14 26.27
N ASP A 808 17.44 -7.88 25.14
CA ASP A 808 16.80 -7.84 23.83
C ASP A 808 16.64 -9.22 23.20
N ASN A 809 15.75 -9.34 22.21
CA ASN A 809 15.62 -10.55 21.39
C ASN A 809 15.93 -10.24 19.93
N LEU A 810 17.06 -10.73 19.44
CA LEU A 810 17.62 -10.43 18.12
C LEU A 810 17.52 -11.68 17.23
N THR A 811 16.99 -11.55 16.02
CA THR A 811 16.84 -12.63 15.03
C THR A 811 17.49 -12.17 13.74
N GLY A 812 18.49 -12.87 13.20
CA GLY A 812 19.25 -12.46 12.01
C GLY A 812 18.53 -12.74 10.70
N GLY A 813 17.86 -13.89 10.59
CA GLY A 813 17.23 -14.34 9.36
C GLY A 813 18.18 -15.19 8.50
N ALA A 814 18.12 -15.03 7.18
CA ALA A 814 18.89 -15.85 6.25
C ALA A 814 20.03 -15.06 5.59
N GLY A 815 21.27 -15.32 6.01
CA GLY A 815 22.47 -14.79 5.38
C GLY A 815 23.55 -14.57 6.43
N VAL A 816 24.47 -13.61 6.23
CA VAL A 816 25.65 -13.42 7.10
C VAL A 816 25.40 -12.23 8.02
N ASP A 817 24.83 -12.49 9.19
CA ASP A 817 24.33 -11.42 10.06
C ASP A 817 25.34 -11.02 11.14
N ILE A 818 25.28 -9.77 11.62
CA ILE A 818 26.19 -9.21 12.63
C ILE A 818 25.39 -8.66 13.81
N PHE A 819 25.48 -9.29 14.98
CA PHE A 819 24.90 -8.81 16.23
C PHE A 819 25.93 -7.94 16.97
N ARG A 820 25.80 -6.61 16.89
CA ARG A 820 26.80 -5.65 17.38
C ARG A 820 26.43 -5.04 18.73
N TYR A 821 27.43 -4.99 19.61
CA TYR A 821 27.38 -4.37 20.94
C TYR A 821 28.35 -3.18 20.99
N GLU A 822 27.81 -1.99 21.24
CA GLU A 822 28.53 -0.72 21.20
C GLU A 822 29.04 -0.31 22.59
N VAL A 823 28.31 -0.63 23.68
CA VAL A 823 28.69 -0.33 25.07
C VAL A 823 28.38 -1.50 26.02
N ALA A 824 29.09 -1.56 27.16
CA ALA A 824 28.91 -2.63 28.15
C ALA A 824 27.49 -2.70 28.76
N GLY A 825 26.76 -1.58 28.70
CA GLY A 825 25.36 -1.51 29.14
C GLY A 825 24.36 -2.12 28.16
N ASP A 826 24.79 -2.54 26.96
CA ASP A 826 23.90 -3.06 25.93
C ASP A 826 23.29 -4.42 26.29
N SER A 827 23.87 -5.16 27.26
CA SER A 827 23.35 -6.47 27.69
C SER A 827 23.62 -6.76 29.18
N HIS A 828 23.41 -5.75 30.03
CA HIS A 828 23.58 -5.89 31.48
C HIS A 828 22.63 -4.97 32.28
N GLY A 829 22.21 -5.42 33.48
CA GLY A 829 21.45 -4.64 34.46
C GLY A 829 19.98 -5.06 34.59
N ASP A 830 19.24 -5.06 33.47
CA ASP A 830 17.80 -5.37 33.43
C ASP A 830 17.48 -6.72 32.72
N GLY A 831 18.46 -7.37 32.10
CA GLY A 831 18.29 -8.63 31.38
C GLY A 831 19.55 -8.97 30.59
N TYR A 832 19.53 -10.09 29.87
CA TYR A 832 20.57 -10.48 28.91
C TYR A 832 19.93 -10.68 27.55
N ASP A 833 20.70 -10.46 26.49
CA ASP A 833 20.18 -10.55 25.12
C ASP A 833 20.08 -12.00 24.67
N ILE A 834 19.11 -12.27 23.81
CA ILE A 834 18.88 -13.56 23.19
C ILE A 834 19.03 -13.43 21.67
N LEU A 835 19.92 -14.18 21.05
CA LEU A 835 20.05 -14.30 19.59
C LEU A 835 19.26 -15.56 19.17
N SER A 836 18.06 -15.39 18.60
CA SER A 836 17.07 -16.47 18.49
C SER A 836 17.29 -17.49 17.38
N ASP A 837 18.10 -17.18 16.36
CA ASP A 837 18.33 -18.02 15.18
C ASP A 837 19.80 -18.02 14.72
N PHE A 838 20.72 -17.79 15.65
CA PHE A 838 22.15 -17.66 15.35
C PHE A 838 22.70 -18.87 14.57
N GLN A 839 23.21 -18.63 13.37
CA GLN A 839 23.81 -19.64 12.50
C GLN A 839 25.33 -19.66 12.65
N HIS A 840 25.83 -20.71 13.32
CA HIS A 840 27.26 -20.97 13.47
C HIS A 840 28.03 -20.89 12.14
N GLY A 841 29.15 -20.16 12.14
CA GLY A 841 30.06 -20.06 10.99
C GLY A 841 29.55 -19.18 9.85
N VAL A 842 28.32 -18.67 9.97
CA VAL A 842 27.69 -17.75 9.04
C VAL A 842 27.54 -16.38 9.71
N ASP A 843 26.95 -16.34 10.90
CA ASP A 843 26.71 -15.10 11.64
C ASP A 843 27.90 -14.67 12.51
N LYS A 844 27.88 -13.41 12.96
CA LYS A 844 28.91 -12.80 13.81
C LYS A 844 28.32 -12.04 14.99
N ILE A 845 28.97 -12.14 16.14
CA ILE A 845 28.71 -11.34 17.35
C ILE A 845 29.84 -10.31 17.46
N ASP A 846 29.54 -9.04 17.20
CA ASP A 846 30.52 -7.95 17.19
C ASP A 846 30.60 -7.26 18.56
N LEU A 847 31.63 -7.63 19.34
CA LEU A 847 32.00 -7.05 20.64
C LEU A 847 33.17 -6.09 20.52
N SER A 848 33.47 -5.58 19.32
CA SER A 848 34.71 -4.84 19.07
C SER A 848 34.77 -3.51 19.81
N ALA A 849 33.63 -2.84 19.95
CA ALA A 849 33.52 -1.57 20.65
C ALA A 849 33.57 -1.70 22.18
N VAL A 850 33.10 -2.83 22.74
CA VAL A 850 33.06 -3.05 24.20
C VAL A 850 34.37 -3.57 24.79
N ALA A 851 35.25 -4.16 23.97
CA ALA A 851 36.60 -4.60 24.34
C ALA A 851 36.65 -5.37 25.68
N PRO A 852 36.05 -6.58 25.76
CA PRO A 852 35.97 -7.33 27.00
C PRO A 852 37.36 -7.76 27.49
N THR A 853 37.60 -7.62 28.79
CA THR A 853 38.83 -8.05 29.48
C THR A 853 38.88 -9.54 29.78
N TYR A 854 37.72 -10.19 29.90
CA TYR A 854 37.57 -11.64 30.01
C TYR A 854 36.34 -12.08 29.22
N MET A 855 36.36 -13.28 28.66
CA MET A 855 35.21 -13.87 27.99
C MET A 855 35.10 -15.34 28.37
N SER A 856 33.90 -15.75 28.77
CA SER A 856 33.55 -17.16 29.00
C SER A 856 32.38 -17.51 28.07
N ILE A 857 32.44 -18.67 27.44
CA ILE A 857 31.35 -19.21 26.61
C ILE A 857 30.91 -20.52 27.28
N LEU A 858 29.61 -20.71 27.45
CA LEU A 858 29.02 -21.91 28.05
C LEU A 858 27.93 -22.44 27.13
N HIS A 859 28.05 -23.69 26.69
CA HIS A 859 26.99 -24.37 25.95
C HIS A 859 26.05 -25.10 26.92
N ALA A 860 24.74 -24.83 26.82
CA ALA A 860 23.74 -25.48 27.67
C ALA A 860 22.37 -25.52 26.98
N GLN A 861 21.73 -26.70 26.98
CA GLN A 861 20.35 -26.91 26.48
C GLN A 861 20.11 -26.45 25.02
N GLY A 862 21.14 -26.52 24.16
CA GLY A 862 21.03 -26.11 22.76
C GLY A 862 21.20 -24.60 22.52
N ALA A 863 21.77 -23.88 23.48
CA ALA A 863 22.14 -22.47 23.35
C ALA A 863 23.57 -22.22 23.88
N SER A 864 24.25 -21.25 23.27
CA SER A 864 25.55 -20.74 23.68
C SER A 864 25.39 -19.49 24.53
N TYR A 865 25.91 -19.50 25.75
CA TYR A 865 25.89 -18.35 26.67
C TYR A 865 27.27 -17.72 26.73
N LEU A 866 27.40 -16.49 26.24
CA LEU A 866 28.62 -15.70 26.32
C LEU A 866 28.56 -14.80 27.56
N PHE A 867 29.67 -14.68 28.28
CA PHE A 867 29.82 -13.82 29.46
C PHE A 867 31.00 -12.84 29.30
N PRO A 868 30.88 -11.79 28.47
CA PRO A 868 31.92 -10.77 28.34
C PRO A 868 32.07 -9.94 29.61
N SER A 869 33.24 -9.94 30.24
CA SER A 869 33.57 -9.08 31.38
C SER A 869 34.33 -7.85 30.90
N THR A 870 33.75 -6.66 31.04
CA THR A 870 34.33 -5.39 30.60
C THR A 870 34.68 -4.50 31.80
N SER A 871 35.38 -3.39 31.56
CA SER A 871 35.60 -2.36 32.59
C SER A 871 34.31 -1.72 33.11
N GLY A 872 33.19 -1.88 32.39
CA GLY A 872 31.87 -1.35 32.73
C GLY A 872 30.91 -2.35 33.42
N GLY A 873 31.27 -3.63 33.55
CA GLY A 873 30.41 -4.67 34.14
C GLY A 873 30.48 -6.02 33.42
N GLN A 874 29.73 -7.01 33.92
CA GLN A 874 29.67 -8.36 33.36
C GLN A 874 28.45 -8.50 32.44
N MET A 875 28.67 -8.56 31.13
CA MET A 875 27.62 -8.80 30.14
C MET A 875 27.26 -10.28 30.09
N GLN A 876 26.05 -10.60 29.63
CA GLN A 876 25.64 -11.95 29.29
C GLN A 876 24.86 -11.91 27.97
N ILE A 877 25.16 -12.81 27.03
CA ILE A 877 24.47 -12.94 25.73
C ILE A 877 24.13 -14.42 25.54
N ALA A 878 22.93 -14.75 25.10
CA ALA A 878 22.48 -16.12 24.87
C ALA A 878 22.13 -16.33 23.40
N ALA A 879 22.92 -17.10 22.66
CA ALA A 879 22.62 -17.46 21.28
C ALA A 879 21.95 -18.84 21.22
N VAL A 880 20.77 -18.93 20.59
CA VAL A 880 20.06 -20.18 20.32
C VAL A 880 20.67 -20.81 19.07
N GLY A 881 21.77 -21.54 19.29
CA GLY A 881 22.65 -22.07 18.26
C GLY A 881 24.06 -22.22 18.83
N ASP A 882 24.95 -22.92 18.12
CA ASP A 882 26.36 -23.03 18.50
C ASP A 882 27.08 -21.71 18.17
N VAL A 883 27.87 -21.18 19.09
CA VAL A 883 28.75 -20.02 18.88
C VAL A 883 30.19 -20.48 19.03
N GLU A 884 31.00 -20.29 17.98
CA GLU A 884 32.46 -20.48 18.02
C GLU A 884 33.19 -19.17 18.33
N ALA A 885 34.44 -19.24 18.77
CA ALA A 885 35.24 -18.03 19.05
C ALA A 885 35.46 -17.16 17.79
N ASN A 886 35.55 -17.77 16.60
CA ASN A 886 35.66 -17.07 15.32
C ASN A 886 34.35 -16.38 14.89
N ASP A 887 33.24 -16.68 15.56
CA ASP A 887 31.97 -16.01 15.39
C ASP A 887 31.92 -14.72 16.19
N ILE A 888 32.85 -14.50 17.12
CA ILE A 888 32.88 -13.33 17.99
C ILE A 888 34.00 -12.38 17.57
N LEU A 889 33.66 -11.15 17.22
CA LEU A 889 34.63 -10.10 16.90
C LEU A 889 34.94 -9.28 18.16
N THR A 890 36.09 -9.50 18.80
CA THR A 890 36.53 -8.71 19.96
C THR A 890 37.62 -7.71 19.58
N GLY A 891 37.48 -6.46 20.00
CA GLY A 891 38.30 -5.34 19.51
C GLY A 891 39.61 -5.14 20.26
N GLY A 892 40.28 -6.20 20.73
CA GLY A 892 41.47 -6.08 21.58
C GLY A 892 42.35 -7.32 21.70
N THR A 893 43.54 -7.13 22.28
CA THR A 893 44.64 -8.10 22.48
C THR A 893 44.51 -8.91 23.78
N THR A 894 43.35 -9.49 24.07
CA THR A 894 43.04 -10.06 25.39
C THR A 894 43.23 -11.58 25.45
N ASN A 895 43.65 -12.07 26.62
CA ASN A 895 43.76 -13.49 26.96
C ASN A 895 42.37 -14.10 27.19
N TYR A 896 42.05 -15.21 26.54
CA TYR A 896 40.79 -15.94 26.67
C TYR A 896 40.85 -17.01 27.76
N TYR A 897 39.74 -17.21 28.49
CA TYR A 897 39.52 -18.35 29.38
C TYR A 897 38.30 -19.14 28.89
N ILE A 898 38.54 -20.11 28.02
CA ILE A 898 37.50 -20.88 27.31
C ILE A 898 37.24 -22.17 28.08
N VAL A 899 35.98 -22.47 28.41
CA VAL A 899 35.60 -23.70 29.11
C VAL A 899 34.46 -24.37 28.36
N GLY A 900 34.73 -25.56 27.84
CA GLY A 900 33.80 -26.43 27.20
C GLY A 900 33.02 -27.33 28.16
N ASP A 901 31.92 -27.90 27.65
CA ASP A 901 31.08 -28.89 28.31
C ASP A 901 31.47 -30.35 27.94
N ASP A 902 30.59 -31.32 28.24
CA ASP A 902 30.87 -32.74 28.01
C ASP A 902 30.48 -33.25 26.60
N SER A 903 30.13 -32.36 25.66
CA SER A 903 29.48 -32.71 24.37
C SER A 903 30.43 -32.99 23.19
N GLY A 904 31.72 -32.70 23.31
CA GLY A 904 32.73 -32.92 22.27
C GLY A 904 32.77 -31.77 21.25
N MET A 905 33.44 -30.67 21.61
CA MET A 905 33.43 -29.39 20.89
C MET A 905 34.74 -29.11 20.16
N THR A 906 34.72 -28.13 19.25
CA THR A 906 35.95 -27.48 18.76
C THR A 906 36.16 -26.14 19.48
N LEU A 907 37.25 -26.01 20.24
CA LEU A 907 37.60 -24.83 21.02
C LEU A 907 38.82 -24.14 20.41
N ILE A 908 38.74 -22.83 20.18
CA ILE A 908 39.77 -22.05 19.48
C ILE A 908 40.08 -20.77 20.27
N GLY A 909 41.34 -20.53 20.64
CA GLY A 909 41.84 -19.28 21.22
C GLY A 909 42.28 -18.28 20.14
N GLY A 910 42.85 -17.15 20.55
CA GLY A 910 43.31 -16.07 19.68
C GLY A 910 44.82 -15.89 19.69
N ASP A 911 45.29 -14.65 19.47
CA ASP A 911 46.72 -14.34 19.28
C ASP A 911 47.46 -13.94 20.59
N ASN A 912 46.87 -14.17 21.78
CA ASN A 912 47.49 -13.90 23.09
C ASN A 912 47.45 -15.15 23.99
N PRO A 913 48.20 -15.19 25.11
CA PRO A 913 48.21 -16.36 26.00
C PRO A 913 46.84 -16.72 26.57
N ASP A 914 46.30 -17.85 26.16
CA ASP A 914 44.95 -18.31 26.48
C ASP A 914 44.95 -19.50 27.43
N SER A 915 43.79 -19.79 28.02
CA SER A 915 43.56 -21.01 28.79
C SER A 915 42.26 -21.66 28.34
N ILE A 916 42.35 -22.82 27.69
CA ILE A 916 41.24 -23.50 27.02
C ILE A 916 40.99 -24.85 27.67
N VAL A 917 39.75 -25.15 28.05
CA VAL A 917 39.36 -26.36 28.77
C VAL A 917 38.29 -27.12 27.97
N GLY A 918 38.59 -28.33 27.48
CA GLY A 918 37.73 -29.21 26.68
C GLY A 918 36.46 -29.64 27.40
N GLY A 919 36.60 -30.41 28.49
CA GLY A 919 35.47 -30.96 29.25
C GLY A 919 35.46 -32.49 29.21
N GLY A 920 34.32 -33.15 29.32
CA GLY A 920 34.23 -34.62 29.30
C GLY A 920 34.15 -35.25 27.90
N GLY A 921 33.99 -34.43 26.86
CA GLY A 921 33.70 -34.81 25.47
C GLY A 921 34.94 -35.17 24.64
N ASN A 922 34.75 -35.49 23.35
CA ASN A 922 35.87 -35.65 22.41
C ASN A 922 36.15 -34.29 21.75
N ASP A 923 37.06 -33.49 22.30
CA ASP A 923 37.21 -32.09 21.92
C ASP A 923 38.36 -31.86 20.92
N VAL A 924 38.23 -30.88 20.03
CA VAL A 924 39.32 -30.36 19.19
C VAL A 924 39.75 -29.02 19.78
N ILE A 925 41.00 -28.90 20.25
CA ILE A 925 41.48 -27.71 20.97
C ILE A 925 42.59 -27.03 20.17
N ILE A 926 42.47 -25.72 19.97
CA ILE A 926 43.38 -24.89 19.17
C ILE A 926 43.73 -23.66 19.99
N GLY A 927 44.99 -23.52 20.41
CA GLY A 927 45.44 -22.39 21.22
C GLY A 927 45.35 -21.06 20.47
N GLY A 928 45.78 -21.05 19.20
CA GLY A 928 45.99 -19.82 18.45
C GLY A 928 47.43 -19.34 18.62
N GLY A 929 47.70 -18.05 18.45
CA GLY A 929 49.01 -17.49 18.77
C GLY A 929 49.11 -17.18 20.26
N GLY A 930 50.17 -17.56 20.96
CA GLY A 930 50.17 -17.31 22.39
C GLY A 930 50.99 -18.34 23.12
N GLY A 931 51.10 -18.18 24.44
CA GLY A 931 51.67 -19.22 25.29
C GLY A 931 50.52 -19.84 26.06
N ASP A 932 49.86 -20.82 25.44
CA ASP A 932 48.51 -21.21 25.83
C ASP A 932 48.50 -22.39 26.81
N ALA A 933 47.50 -22.46 27.68
CA ALA A 933 47.26 -23.59 28.58
C ALA A 933 46.05 -24.39 28.10
N LEU A 934 46.28 -25.57 27.52
CA LEU A 934 45.25 -26.37 26.84
C LEU A 934 44.90 -27.60 27.68
N TYR A 935 43.66 -27.72 28.14
CA TYR A 935 43.20 -28.81 29.00
C TYR A 935 42.20 -29.69 28.23
N GLY A 936 42.54 -30.94 27.92
CA GLY A 936 41.61 -31.87 27.26
C GLY A 936 40.54 -32.43 28.21
N ASN A 937 40.93 -32.73 29.45
CA ASN A 937 40.11 -33.42 30.45
C ASN A 937 39.68 -34.85 30.02
N GLY A 938 38.38 -35.11 29.83
CA GLY A 938 37.83 -36.43 29.47
C GLY A 938 37.81 -36.67 27.95
N GLY A 939 37.39 -37.86 27.51
CA GLY A 939 37.20 -38.18 26.08
C GLY A 939 38.47 -38.30 25.23
N ARG A 940 38.29 -38.36 23.90
CA ARG A 940 39.35 -38.43 22.86
C ARG A 940 39.56 -37.06 22.24
N ASN A 941 40.55 -36.34 22.71
CA ASN A 941 40.81 -34.95 22.33
C ASN A 941 41.85 -34.83 21.22
N VAL A 942 41.78 -33.79 20.41
CA VAL A 942 42.75 -33.46 19.36
C VAL A 942 43.24 -32.03 19.54
N PHE A 943 44.50 -31.86 19.91
CA PHE A 943 45.15 -30.56 20.03
C PHE A 943 45.77 -30.17 18.68
N THR A 944 45.15 -29.24 17.96
CA THR A 944 45.50 -28.93 16.56
C THR A 944 46.31 -27.65 16.49
N TYR A 945 47.43 -27.71 15.76
CA TYR A 945 48.31 -26.58 15.48
C TYR A 945 48.37 -26.33 13.97
N ARG A 946 47.97 -25.12 13.56
CA ARG A 946 47.82 -24.70 12.15
C ARG A 946 49.04 -23.97 11.60
N SER A 947 49.83 -23.32 12.45
CA SER A 947 51.06 -22.62 12.05
C SER A 947 52.17 -22.74 13.11
N ALA A 948 53.43 -22.74 12.67
CA ALA A 948 54.58 -22.72 13.59
C ALA A 948 54.67 -21.45 14.45
N SER A 949 53.88 -20.43 14.13
CA SER A 949 53.76 -19.21 14.94
C SER A 949 52.86 -19.39 16.17
N GLU A 950 51.96 -20.38 16.16
CA GLU A 950 50.98 -20.62 17.23
C GLU A 950 51.68 -20.93 18.56
N SER A 951 52.72 -21.77 18.53
CA SER A 951 53.52 -22.05 19.72
C SER A 951 55.01 -22.19 19.42
N ASN A 952 55.85 -21.41 20.09
CA ASN A 952 57.28 -21.27 19.80
C ASN A 952 58.12 -20.96 21.05
N ASN A 953 59.44 -20.76 20.89
CA ASN A 953 60.36 -20.54 22.02
C ASN A 953 60.06 -19.32 22.89
N GLN A 954 59.28 -18.34 22.41
CA GLN A 954 58.89 -17.16 23.19
C GLN A 954 57.53 -17.35 23.86
N ASN A 955 56.62 -18.06 23.19
CA ASN A 955 55.24 -18.27 23.60
C ASN A 955 54.95 -19.78 23.49
N LEU A 956 55.22 -20.50 24.58
CA LEU A 956 55.15 -21.96 24.64
C LEU A 956 53.78 -22.41 25.15
N ASP A 957 53.17 -23.34 24.43
CA ASP A 957 51.89 -23.94 24.78
C ASP A 957 52.11 -25.13 25.67
N ILE A 958 51.23 -25.27 26.66
CA ILE A 958 51.27 -26.30 27.68
C ILE A 958 49.96 -27.07 27.65
N ILE A 959 50.04 -28.32 27.25
CA ILE A 959 48.94 -29.27 27.27
C ILE A 959 48.85 -29.92 28.65
N HIS A 960 47.65 -29.92 29.21
CA HIS A 960 47.29 -30.46 30.51
C HIS A 960 46.31 -31.63 30.39
N GLY A 961 46.59 -32.71 31.12
CA GLY A 961 45.71 -33.87 31.21
C GLY A 961 45.69 -34.70 29.92
N PHE A 962 46.79 -34.75 29.18
CA PHE A 962 46.87 -35.50 27.91
C PHE A 962 46.78 -37.01 28.18
N GLN A 963 45.72 -37.64 27.67
CA GLN A 963 45.48 -39.07 27.81
C GLN A 963 46.23 -39.85 26.73
N THR A 964 47.37 -40.41 27.09
CA THR A 964 48.24 -41.14 26.18
C THR A 964 47.51 -42.30 25.45
N GLY A 965 47.58 -42.31 24.11
CA GLY A 965 46.91 -43.31 23.27
C GLY A 965 45.42 -43.05 23.00
N VAL A 966 44.84 -42.03 23.63
CA VAL A 966 43.44 -41.61 23.49
C VAL A 966 43.40 -40.25 22.80
N ASP A 967 44.20 -39.29 23.29
CA ASP A 967 44.33 -37.96 22.73
C ASP A 967 45.37 -37.90 21.60
N LYS A 968 45.23 -36.92 20.71
CA LYS A 968 46.12 -36.65 19.57
C LYS A 968 46.59 -35.20 19.58
N ILE A 969 47.78 -34.97 19.03
CA ILE A 969 48.27 -33.65 18.65
C ILE A 969 48.35 -33.62 17.13
N ASP A 970 47.59 -32.74 16.49
CA ASP A 970 47.54 -32.62 15.04
C ASP A 970 48.44 -31.49 14.55
N LEU A 971 49.50 -31.86 13.81
CA LEU A 971 50.48 -30.95 13.21
C LEU A 971 50.35 -30.91 11.67
N SER A 972 49.28 -31.48 11.11
CA SER A 972 49.12 -31.71 9.66
C SER A 972 49.13 -30.43 8.83
N ALA A 973 48.67 -29.33 9.40
CA ALA A 973 48.64 -28.03 8.72
C ALA A 973 50.05 -27.37 8.65
N MET A 974 50.90 -27.57 9.67
CA MET A 974 52.28 -27.10 9.67
C MET A 974 53.20 -27.95 8.79
N ASN A 975 52.86 -29.23 8.64
CA ASN A 975 53.58 -30.18 7.82
C ASN A 975 55.10 -30.26 8.15
N PRO A 976 55.47 -30.52 9.42
CA PRO A 976 56.85 -30.41 9.87
C PRO A 976 57.73 -31.52 9.28
N SER A 977 58.95 -31.12 8.92
CA SER A 977 59.92 -32.01 8.23
C SER A 977 60.72 -32.88 9.19
N ASN A 978 60.94 -32.42 10.42
CA ASN A 978 61.57 -33.16 11.53
C ASN A 978 61.00 -32.63 12.85
N VAL A 979 60.65 -33.54 13.76
CA VAL A 979 60.15 -33.20 15.11
C VAL A 979 60.97 -33.94 16.16
N SER A 980 61.53 -33.20 17.11
CA SER A 980 62.20 -33.75 18.28
C SER A 980 61.24 -33.87 19.44
N ILE A 981 61.22 -35.04 20.08
CA ILE A 981 60.46 -35.32 21.30
C ILE A 981 61.46 -35.64 22.40
N VAL A 982 61.40 -34.87 23.49
CA VAL A 982 62.21 -35.09 24.69
C VAL A 982 61.27 -35.38 25.85
N TYR A 983 61.38 -36.56 26.45
CA TYR A 983 60.70 -36.84 27.71
C TYR A 983 61.50 -36.26 28.87
N TYR A 984 60.85 -35.52 29.77
CA TYR A 984 61.52 -34.87 30.89
C TYR A 984 60.60 -34.78 32.12
N ASN A 985 61.04 -35.36 33.24
CA ASN A 985 60.35 -35.31 34.54
C ASN A 985 58.86 -35.73 34.48
N GLY A 986 58.52 -36.75 33.69
CA GLY A 986 57.16 -37.26 33.57
C GLY A 986 56.26 -36.57 32.53
N GLY A 987 56.74 -35.50 31.87
CA GLY A 987 56.07 -34.83 30.75
C GLY A 987 56.83 -34.95 29.43
N THR A 988 56.30 -34.32 28.39
CA THR A 988 56.88 -34.33 27.04
C THR A 988 57.12 -32.91 26.53
N PHE A 989 58.30 -32.69 25.95
CA PHE A 989 58.64 -31.49 25.22
C PHE A 989 58.82 -31.83 23.74
N ILE A 990 58.03 -31.20 22.88
CA ILE A 990 57.99 -31.43 21.43
C ILE A 990 58.49 -30.16 20.75
N ASN A 991 59.46 -30.28 19.86
CA ASN A 991 60.01 -29.14 19.11
C ASN A 991 60.34 -29.55 17.69
N GLY A 992 59.91 -28.77 16.69
CA GLY A 992 60.15 -29.11 15.29
C GLY A 992 60.26 -27.91 14.37
N GLY A 993 60.65 -28.19 13.13
CA GLY A 993 60.76 -27.20 12.06
C GLY A 993 59.78 -27.48 10.92
N ALA A 994 58.94 -26.49 10.63
CA ALA A 994 58.00 -26.45 9.52
C ALA A 994 58.42 -25.39 8.47
N ALA A 995 57.75 -25.36 7.32
CA ALA A 995 58.06 -24.39 6.25
C ALA A 995 57.83 -22.93 6.67
N ASP A 996 56.95 -22.71 7.64
CA ASP A 996 56.53 -21.41 8.17
C ASP A 996 57.24 -21.00 9.47
N GLY A 997 58.04 -21.87 10.10
CA GLY A 997 58.82 -21.52 11.29
C GLY A 997 59.22 -22.71 12.18
N ALA A 998 59.83 -22.41 13.33
CA ALA A 998 60.11 -23.39 14.38
C ALA A 998 59.01 -23.32 15.45
N PHE A 999 58.51 -24.48 15.89
CA PHE A 999 57.46 -24.57 16.90
C PHE A 999 57.92 -25.36 18.13
N GLN A 1000 57.36 -25.05 19.29
CA GLN A 1000 57.61 -25.77 20.55
C GLN A 1000 56.30 -26.00 21.29
N ILE A 1001 56.07 -27.21 21.78
CA ILE A 1001 54.88 -27.62 22.53
C ILE A 1001 55.35 -28.38 23.77
N ALA A 1002 54.79 -28.07 24.92
CA ALA A 1002 54.98 -28.83 26.15
C ALA A 1002 53.68 -29.56 26.52
N SER A 1003 53.82 -30.75 27.08
CA SER A 1003 52.75 -31.47 27.76
C SER A 1003 53.24 -31.89 29.14
N ILE A 1004 52.41 -31.69 30.16
CA ILE A 1004 52.74 -32.18 31.52
C ILE A 1004 52.61 -33.70 31.64
N ASP A 1005 51.91 -34.34 30.70
CA ASP A 1005 51.76 -35.78 30.60
C ASP A 1005 52.55 -36.32 29.40
N LYS A 1006 52.80 -37.64 29.36
CA LYS A 1006 53.57 -38.27 28.29
C LYS A 1006 52.79 -38.30 26.97
N VAL A 1007 53.37 -37.67 25.95
CA VAL A 1007 52.90 -37.73 24.57
C VAL A 1007 53.85 -38.63 23.78
N PHE A 1008 53.33 -39.76 23.30
CA PHE A 1008 54.08 -40.69 22.44
C PHE A 1008 54.04 -40.26 20.97
N GLY A 1009 55.05 -40.62 20.18
CA GLY A 1009 55.16 -40.26 18.75
C GLY A 1009 53.94 -40.64 17.92
N ILE A 1010 53.32 -41.79 18.22
CA ILE A 1010 52.04 -42.24 17.65
C ILE A 1010 50.84 -41.29 17.89
N SER A 1011 50.98 -40.35 18.81
CA SER A 1011 49.96 -39.36 19.14
C SER A 1011 50.07 -38.11 18.28
N LEU A 1012 51.15 -37.97 17.50
CA LEU A 1012 51.36 -36.86 16.56
C LEU A 1012 50.80 -37.22 15.18
N LEU A 1013 50.02 -36.32 14.60
CA LEU A 1013 49.51 -36.43 13.23
C LEU A 1013 50.24 -35.43 12.32
N GLY A 1014 50.35 -35.75 11.02
CA GLY A 1014 50.75 -34.75 10.03
C GLY A 1014 52.24 -34.59 9.76
N LEU A 1015 53.08 -35.52 10.20
CA LEU A 1015 54.53 -35.50 9.98
C LEU A 1015 54.86 -35.90 8.53
N THR A 1016 55.79 -35.19 7.87
CA THR A 1016 56.31 -35.57 6.54
C THR A 1016 57.70 -36.20 6.54
N GLY A 1017 58.42 -36.12 7.67
CA GLY A 1017 59.64 -36.89 7.95
C GLY A 1017 59.47 -37.72 9.22
N GLY A 1018 60.58 -38.14 9.83
CA GLY A 1018 60.55 -38.88 11.10
C GLY A 1018 60.85 -38.03 12.34
N LEU A 1019 60.79 -38.69 13.48
CA LEU A 1019 60.94 -38.15 14.82
C LEU A 1019 62.36 -38.35 15.35
N TYR A 1020 62.85 -37.39 16.12
CA TYR A 1020 64.02 -37.58 16.98
C TYR A 1020 63.57 -37.68 18.43
N VAL A 1021 63.43 -38.91 18.94
CA VAL A 1021 62.89 -39.21 20.27
C VAL A 1021 64.03 -39.50 21.24
N VAL A 1022 64.05 -38.82 22.39
CA VAL A 1022 65.03 -39.07 23.47
C VAL A 1022 64.30 -39.44 24.75
N GLY A 1023 64.61 -40.62 25.27
CA GLY A 1023 64.08 -41.19 26.50
C GLY A 1023 64.65 -40.57 27.77
N GLU A 1024 63.97 -40.87 28.87
CA GLU A 1024 64.39 -40.47 30.21
C GLU A 1024 65.40 -41.48 30.78
N ASN A 1025 66.13 -41.14 31.84
CA ASN A 1025 66.93 -42.12 32.60
C ASN A 1025 66.08 -43.02 33.53
N VAL A 1026 64.81 -43.23 33.19
CA VAL A 1026 63.88 -44.12 33.91
C VAL A 1026 63.16 -45.01 32.91
N ALA A 1027 62.96 -46.28 33.29
CA ALA A 1027 62.41 -47.29 32.41
C ALA A 1027 61.10 -46.82 31.77
N GLY A 1028 61.10 -46.72 30.45
CA GLY A 1028 60.01 -46.14 29.67
C GLY A 1028 59.70 -46.90 28.40
N ALA A 1029 58.57 -46.56 27.80
CA ALA A 1029 58.24 -46.97 26.44
C ALA A 1029 58.40 -45.75 25.52
N LEU A 1030 59.21 -45.89 24.48
CA LEU A 1030 59.47 -44.86 23.47
C LEU A 1030 58.83 -45.32 22.18
N TYR A 1031 57.99 -44.48 21.59
CA TYR A 1031 57.29 -44.78 20.35
C TYR A 1031 57.66 -43.77 19.28
N GLY A 1032 58.11 -44.27 18.14
CA GLY A 1032 58.26 -43.52 16.91
C GLY A 1032 56.93 -43.23 16.21
N SER A 1033 57.04 -42.69 15.02
CA SER A 1033 55.98 -42.35 14.08
C SER A 1033 55.89 -43.38 12.96
N ALA A 1034 55.23 -43.03 11.86
CA ALA A 1034 55.20 -43.86 10.66
C ALA A 1034 56.28 -43.48 9.63
N GLY A 1035 57.17 -42.53 9.95
CA GLY A 1035 58.28 -42.09 9.12
C GLY A 1035 59.64 -42.42 9.74
N ALA A 1036 60.73 -42.23 9.00
CA ALA A 1036 62.08 -42.64 9.41
C ALA A 1036 62.62 -41.90 10.65
N ASP A 1037 62.45 -42.51 11.82
CA ASP A 1037 62.72 -41.95 13.13
C ASP A 1037 64.17 -42.17 13.58
N THR A 1038 64.57 -41.48 14.63
CA THR A 1038 65.76 -41.73 15.43
C THR A 1038 65.31 -41.76 16.89
N ILE A 1039 65.38 -42.93 17.52
CA ILE A 1039 64.91 -43.13 18.89
C ILE A 1039 66.10 -43.49 19.76
N ILE A 1040 66.29 -42.74 20.84
CA ILE A 1040 67.41 -42.91 21.78
C ILE A 1040 66.84 -43.18 23.16
N GLY A 1041 67.07 -44.38 23.67
CA GLY A 1041 66.81 -44.78 25.04
C GLY A 1041 67.69 -44.06 26.06
N GLY A 1042 67.32 -44.20 27.32
CA GLY A 1042 68.03 -43.63 28.46
C GLY A 1042 69.10 -44.57 29.00
N SER A 1043 69.34 -44.47 30.31
CA SER A 1043 70.26 -45.34 31.06
C SER A 1043 69.55 -46.42 31.89
N SER A 1044 68.30 -46.72 31.53
CA SER A 1044 67.41 -47.66 32.19
C SER A 1044 66.77 -48.61 31.19
N TYR A 1045 65.93 -49.55 31.64
CA TYR A 1045 65.31 -50.55 30.77
C TYR A 1045 64.19 -49.93 29.92
N ASP A 1046 64.47 -49.68 28.66
CA ASP A 1046 63.54 -49.03 27.75
C ASP A 1046 62.93 -50.01 26.74
N ALA A 1047 61.65 -49.82 26.43
CA ALA A 1047 60.95 -50.49 25.35
C ALA A 1047 60.83 -49.53 24.17
N ILE A 1048 61.55 -49.81 23.09
CA ILE A 1048 61.66 -48.93 21.92
C ILE A 1048 60.82 -49.49 20.79
N TYR A 1049 59.74 -48.79 20.43
CA TYR A 1049 58.86 -49.11 19.32
C TYR A 1049 59.20 -48.19 18.17
N ALA A 1050 59.84 -48.74 17.14
CA ALA A 1050 60.37 -47.99 16.01
C ALA A 1050 59.25 -47.29 15.22
N GLY A 1051 58.16 -48.01 14.96
CA GLY A 1051 57.07 -47.50 14.14
C GLY A 1051 57.26 -47.94 12.69
N GLY A 1052 56.93 -47.09 11.73
CA GLY A 1052 57.00 -47.40 10.29
C GLY A 1052 58.20 -46.71 9.61
N SER A 1053 58.75 -47.34 8.56
CA SER A 1053 59.88 -46.87 7.72
C SER A 1053 61.25 -47.43 8.12
N GLY A 1054 62.27 -46.60 8.30
CA GLY A 1054 63.67 -47.02 8.36
C GLY A 1054 64.39 -46.22 9.43
N ASP A 1055 64.34 -46.74 10.65
CA ASP A 1055 64.56 -45.99 11.88
C ASP A 1055 65.95 -46.22 12.47
N ALA A 1056 66.56 -45.20 13.06
CA ALA A 1056 67.82 -45.31 13.79
C ALA A 1056 67.56 -45.48 15.28
N LEU A 1057 67.75 -46.69 15.79
CA LEU A 1057 67.41 -47.06 17.17
C LEU A 1057 68.67 -47.16 18.02
N PHE A 1058 68.65 -46.51 19.18
CA PHE A 1058 69.70 -46.54 20.19
C PHE A 1058 69.05 -46.96 21.52
N GLY A 1059 69.49 -48.07 22.11
CA GLY A 1059 69.02 -48.54 23.42
C GLY A 1059 69.55 -47.66 24.55
N GLY A 1060 70.78 -47.16 24.41
CA GLY A 1060 71.46 -46.44 25.47
C GLY A 1060 72.15 -47.40 26.44
N GLY A 1061 71.85 -47.29 27.73
CA GLY A 1061 72.35 -48.24 28.73
C GLY A 1061 71.17 -48.86 29.45
N GLY A 1062 71.20 -50.15 29.71
CA GLY A 1062 70.00 -50.79 30.24
C GLY A 1062 69.94 -52.26 29.87
N MET A 1063 68.74 -52.78 29.76
CA MET A 1063 68.40 -54.07 29.18
C MET A 1063 67.24 -53.73 28.28
N ASP A 1064 67.57 -53.19 27.11
CA ASP A 1064 66.63 -52.49 26.27
C ASP A 1064 65.94 -53.48 25.34
N THR A 1065 64.68 -53.22 25.07
CA THR A 1065 63.85 -54.09 24.22
C THR A 1065 63.40 -53.31 23.00
N PHE A 1066 63.95 -53.67 21.84
CA PHE A 1066 63.53 -53.15 20.54
C PHE A 1066 62.30 -53.93 20.07
N MET A 1067 61.16 -53.28 20.06
CA MET A 1067 59.83 -53.85 19.86
C MET A 1067 59.40 -53.71 18.40
N TYR A 1068 59.10 -54.85 17.77
CA TYR A 1068 58.56 -54.95 16.42
C TYR A 1068 57.22 -55.66 16.48
N GLU A 1069 56.14 -54.89 16.31
CA GLU A 1069 54.77 -55.36 16.52
C GLU A 1069 54.02 -55.65 15.21
N SER A 1070 54.49 -55.14 14.07
CA SER A 1070 53.96 -55.43 12.73
C SER A 1070 55.08 -55.78 11.73
N GLY A 1071 54.76 -56.64 10.77
CA GLY A 1071 55.65 -57.00 9.67
C GLY A 1071 55.97 -55.83 8.72
N THR A 1072 55.30 -54.69 8.87
CA THR A 1072 55.54 -53.46 8.09
C THR A 1072 56.39 -52.43 8.82
N ASP A 1073 56.70 -52.63 10.10
CA ASP A 1073 57.37 -51.62 10.93
C ASP A 1073 58.66 -51.13 10.25
N SER A 1074 59.47 -52.08 9.80
CA SER A 1074 60.73 -51.78 9.08
C SER A 1074 60.65 -51.63 7.54
N ASN A 1075 59.46 -51.60 6.91
CA ASN A 1075 59.33 -51.68 5.44
C ASN A 1075 58.17 -50.87 4.83
N GLY A 1076 58.07 -49.57 5.17
CA GLY A 1076 57.25 -48.60 4.45
C GLY A 1076 58.03 -47.89 3.31
N ALA A 1077 57.49 -47.83 2.09
CA ALA A 1077 58.15 -47.21 0.92
C ALA A 1077 58.48 -45.70 1.10
N PRO A 1078 59.50 -45.11 0.43
CA PRO A 1078 60.81 -45.61 0.03
C PRO A 1078 61.87 -45.07 1.01
N GLY A 1079 62.15 -45.77 2.09
CA GLY A 1079 63.09 -45.25 3.09
C GLY A 1079 63.51 -46.29 4.10
N GLY A 1080 64.65 -46.93 3.81
CA GLY A 1080 65.51 -47.53 4.83
C GLY A 1080 65.02 -48.82 5.45
N MET A 1081 65.92 -49.36 6.25
CA MET A 1081 65.79 -50.51 7.12
C MET A 1081 66.01 -49.99 8.53
N ASP A 1082 65.35 -50.54 9.53
CA ASP A 1082 65.64 -50.12 10.91
C ASP A 1082 67.06 -50.54 11.29
N ILE A 1083 67.84 -49.61 11.82
CA ILE A 1083 69.22 -49.80 12.22
C ILE A 1083 69.31 -49.64 13.73
N ILE A 1084 69.64 -50.73 14.42
CA ILE A 1084 70.03 -50.69 15.83
C ILE A 1084 71.52 -50.35 15.93
N HIS A 1085 71.83 -49.26 16.62
CA HIS A 1085 73.15 -48.65 16.60
C HIS A 1085 74.07 -49.07 17.74
N ASP A 1086 73.55 -49.55 18.86
CA ASP A 1086 74.31 -49.78 20.09
C ASP A 1086 73.88 -51.05 20.84
N PHE A 1087 73.31 -52.02 20.13
CA PHE A 1087 72.85 -53.29 20.71
C PHE A 1087 73.94 -54.00 21.53
N GLU A 1088 73.71 -54.19 22.82
CA GLU A 1088 74.59 -54.95 23.70
C GLU A 1088 74.13 -56.43 23.76
N THR A 1089 74.87 -57.29 23.06
CA THR A 1089 74.60 -58.73 22.97
C THR A 1089 74.48 -59.38 24.35
N GLY A 1090 73.41 -60.14 24.59
CA GLY A 1090 73.12 -60.79 25.88
C GLY A 1090 72.54 -59.89 26.97
N VAL A 1091 72.43 -58.57 26.72
CA VAL A 1091 71.86 -57.57 27.63
C VAL A 1091 70.56 -57.04 27.02
N ASP A 1092 70.62 -56.59 25.77
CA ASP A 1092 69.48 -56.09 25.01
C ASP A 1092 68.72 -57.20 24.31
N ARG A 1093 67.50 -56.88 23.89
CA ARG A 1093 66.56 -57.82 23.28
C ARG A 1093 65.90 -57.22 22.06
N VAL A 1094 65.73 -58.03 21.02
CA VAL A 1094 64.82 -57.73 19.91
C VAL A 1094 63.57 -58.58 20.08
N TYR A 1095 62.41 -57.93 20.20
CA TYR A 1095 61.14 -58.58 20.47
C TYR A 1095 60.25 -58.57 19.22
N LEU A 1096 60.02 -59.76 18.64
CA LEU A 1096 59.32 -59.96 17.37
C LEU A 1096 57.91 -60.54 17.53
N ASN A 1097 57.31 -60.44 18.72
CA ASN A 1097 56.10 -61.20 19.07
C ASN A 1097 54.81 -60.71 18.39
N GLY A 1098 54.77 -59.50 17.82
CA GLY A 1098 53.64 -59.07 16.98
C GLY A 1098 53.63 -59.70 15.57
N ILE A 1099 54.74 -60.35 15.20
CA ILE A 1099 55.01 -60.96 13.89
C ILE A 1099 54.82 -62.50 13.94
N MET A 1100 54.19 -63.01 15.02
CA MET A 1100 53.95 -64.44 15.28
C MET A 1100 53.43 -65.20 14.05
N GLY A 1101 54.26 -66.11 13.52
CA GLY A 1101 53.98 -66.88 12.31
C GLY A 1101 55.01 -66.75 11.20
N ALA A 1102 56.07 -65.96 11.40
CA ALA A 1102 57.20 -65.92 10.46
C ALA A 1102 57.87 -67.30 10.38
N THR A 1103 57.65 -68.03 9.28
CA THR A 1103 58.23 -69.37 9.08
C THR A 1103 59.68 -69.32 8.61
N ASN A 1104 60.16 -68.16 8.13
CA ASN A 1104 61.53 -67.95 7.67
C ASN A 1104 62.03 -66.60 8.19
N VAL A 1105 62.81 -66.61 9.28
CA VAL A 1105 63.65 -65.47 9.69
C VAL A 1105 65.09 -65.86 9.39
N SER A 1106 65.72 -65.08 8.53
CA SER A 1106 67.12 -65.21 8.16
C SER A 1106 67.94 -64.18 8.93
N VAL A 1107 68.93 -64.66 9.66
CA VAL A 1107 69.89 -63.82 10.37
C VAL A 1107 71.23 -63.97 9.66
N ILE A 1108 71.64 -62.95 8.92
CA ILE A 1108 72.93 -62.87 8.25
C ILE A 1108 73.87 -62.11 9.17
N ARG A 1109 74.97 -62.75 9.56
CA ARG A 1109 76.08 -62.04 10.20
C ARG A 1109 76.98 -61.49 9.13
N SER A 1110 77.29 -60.20 9.22
CA SER A 1110 78.19 -59.51 8.30
C SER A 1110 79.32 -58.85 9.09
N ASN A 1111 80.42 -58.49 8.42
CA ASN A 1111 81.55 -57.88 9.10
C ASN A 1111 81.21 -56.47 9.60
N GLY A 1112 80.83 -56.37 10.89
CA GLY A 1112 80.38 -55.13 11.51
C GLY A 1112 78.91 -55.10 11.93
N GLY A 1113 78.25 -56.26 12.09
CA GLY A 1113 76.95 -56.39 12.74
C GLY A 1113 76.00 -57.42 12.11
N THR A 1114 74.77 -57.48 12.62
CA THR A 1114 73.77 -58.48 12.23
C THR A 1114 72.66 -57.91 11.36
N PHE A 1115 72.28 -58.64 10.33
CA PHE A 1115 71.19 -58.30 9.43
C PHE A 1115 70.09 -59.36 9.52
N ILE A 1116 68.91 -58.95 9.98
CA ILE A 1116 67.76 -59.80 10.24
C ILE A 1116 66.70 -59.48 9.20
N PHE A 1117 66.24 -60.46 8.44
CA PHE A 1117 65.10 -60.29 7.55
C PHE A 1117 64.20 -61.50 7.62
N GLY A 1118 62.91 -61.27 7.53
CA GLY A 1118 61.94 -62.35 7.59
C GLY A 1118 60.64 -61.95 6.95
N ASN A 1119 59.78 -62.96 6.76
CA ASN A 1119 58.45 -62.74 6.22
C ASN A 1119 57.41 -63.33 7.16
N SER A 1120 56.33 -62.59 7.36
CA SER A 1120 55.25 -62.91 8.28
C SER A 1120 53.89 -62.78 7.59
N THR A 1121 52.81 -63.19 8.26
CA THR A 1121 51.45 -62.90 7.79
C THR A 1121 51.12 -61.41 7.68
N ALA A 1122 51.88 -60.55 8.37
CA ALA A 1122 51.70 -59.09 8.34
C ALA A 1122 52.57 -58.38 7.29
N GLY A 1123 53.56 -59.05 6.70
CA GLY A 1123 54.49 -58.47 5.72
C GLY A 1123 55.94 -58.93 5.91
N ALA A 1124 56.82 -58.44 5.03
CA ALA A 1124 58.27 -58.65 5.12
C ALA A 1124 58.91 -57.58 5.99
N PHE A 1125 59.79 -57.99 6.91
CA PHE A 1125 60.55 -57.08 7.78
C PHE A 1125 62.05 -57.22 7.53
N GLN A 1126 62.79 -56.13 7.70
CA GLN A 1126 64.24 -56.07 7.56
C GLN A 1126 64.82 -55.19 8.68
N ILE A 1127 65.78 -55.68 9.43
CA ILE A 1127 66.41 -54.98 10.56
C ILE A 1127 67.91 -55.17 10.41
N ALA A 1128 68.66 -54.08 10.48
CA ALA A 1128 70.11 -54.11 10.62
C ALA A 1128 70.47 -53.76 12.05
N SER A 1129 71.56 -54.34 12.52
CA SER A 1129 72.27 -53.88 13.70
C SER A 1129 73.73 -53.68 13.31
N THR A 1130 74.30 -52.58 13.78
CA THR A 1130 75.75 -52.31 13.66
C THR A 1130 76.58 -53.09 14.69
N HIS A 1131 75.91 -53.86 15.54
CA HIS A 1131 76.51 -54.75 16.52
C HIS A 1131 75.97 -56.17 16.31
N ASP A 1132 76.67 -57.17 16.84
CA ASP A 1132 76.25 -58.55 16.68
C ASP A 1132 75.02 -58.84 17.57
N ILE A 1133 73.95 -59.34 16.96
CA ILE A 1133 72.76 -59.82 17.66
C ILE A 1133 72.83 -61.34 17.67
N ASN A 1134 72.79 -61.93 18.86
CA ASN A 1134 72.67 -63.38 18.96
C ASN A 1134 71.22 -63.80 18.72
N PRO A 1135 70.98 -64.99 18.12
CA PRO A 1135 69.63 -65.55 18.02
C PRO A 1135 68.92 -65.67 19.38
N ALA A 1136 69.67 -65.85 20.49
CA ALA A 1136 69.13 -65.89 21.84
C ALA A 1136 68.60 -64.55 22.37
N ASP A 1137 69.07 -63.44 21.79
CA ASP A 1137 68.62 -62.08 22.14
C ASP A 1137 67.34 -61.70 21.36
N MET A 1138 66.93 -62.57 20.41
CA MET A 1138 65.68 -62.44 19.67
C MET A 1138 64.56 -63.23 20.36
N ILE A 1139 63.48 -62.55 20.70
CA ILE A 1139 62.35 -63.14 21.41
C ILE A 1139 61.13 -63.21 20.48
N GLY A 1140 60.51 -64.39 20.35
CA GLY A 1140 59.28 -64.61 19.56
C GLY A 1140 59.40 -65.60 18.39
N LEU A 1141 60.53 -66.28 18.21
CA LEU A 1141 60.74 -67.29 17.16
C LEU A 1141 60.09 -68.64 17.55
N THR A 1142 59.20 -69.17 16.72
CA THR A 1142 58.43 -70.41 17.03
C THR A 1142 58.82 -71.65 16.22
N SER A 1143 59.65 -71.54 15.17
CA SER A 1143 60.20 -72.69 14.42
C SER A 1143 61.42 -72.31 13.55
N GLY A 1144 62.55 -73.00 13.76
CA GLY A 1144 63.80 -73.04 12.97
C GLY A 1144 64.24 -71.78 12.22
N ALA A 1145 65.14 -70.99 12.81
CA ALA A 1145 65.80 -69.89 12.13
C ALA A 1145 66.81 -70.40 11.08
N TYR A 1146 66.98 -69.66 9.98
CA TYR A 1146 68.03 -69.88 8.98
C TYR A 1146 69.19 -68.92 9.27
N VAL A 1147 70.35 -69.43 9.64
CA VAL A 1147 71.58 -68.62 9.81
C VAL A 1147 72.40 -68.79 8.53
N VAL A 1148 72.59 -67.71 7.77
CA VAL A 1148 73.27 -67.79 6.46
C VAL A 1148 74.46 -66.84 6.45
N GLY A 1149 75.63 -67.35 6.10
CA GLY A 1149 76.84 -66.61 5.79
C GLY A 1149 76.91 -66.19 4.33
N ASP A 1150 77.93 -65.39 4.01
CA ASP A 1150 78.19 -64.83 2.70
C ASP A 1150 79.32 -65.58 1.95
N ASP A 1151 79.83 -65.01 0.86
CA ASP A 1151 80.94 -65.61 0.09
C ASP A 1151 82.34 -65.33 0.73
N THR A 1152 82.39 -64.93 2.01
CA THR A 1152 83.62 -64.71 2.78
C THR A 1152 83.71 -65.60 4.02
N ALA A 1153 84.92 -65.77 4.57
CA ALA A 1153 85.12 -66.57 5.78
C ALA A 1153 84.32 -66.01 6.99
N ASN A 1154 83.31 -66.74 7.44
CA ASN A 1154 82.39 -66.38 8.50
C ASN A 1154 82.57 -67.23 9.76
N THR A 1155 82.04 -66.78 10.90
CA THR A 1155 81.80 -67.62 12.09
C THR A 1155 80.32 -67.60 12.43
N LEU A 1156 79.64 -68.68 12.07
CA LEU A 1156 78.20 -68.86 12.24
C LEU A 1156 77.94 -69.71 13.48
N ILE A 1157 77.00 -69.26 14.30
CA ILE A 1157 76.68 -69.88 15.60
C ILE A 1157 75.16 -69.92 15.70
N GLY A 1158 74.58 -71.11 15.76
CA GLY A 1158 73.16 -71.32 16.02
C GLY A 1158 72.83 -71.25 17.52
N GLY A 1159 71.57 -71.53 17.82
CA GLY A 1159 70.93 -71.30 19.10
C GLY A 1159 70.69 -72.58 19.88
N TYR A 1160 69.48 -72.72 20.43
CA TYR A 1160 69.04 -73.87 21.21
C TYR A 1160 67.84 -74.59 20.56
N LEU A 1161 67.45 -74.19 19.34
CA LEU A 1161 66.35 -74.80 18.57
C LEU A 1161 66.94 -75.48 17.33
N SER A 1162 66.16 -76.29 16.62
CA SER A 1162 66.63 -76.88 15.36
C SER A 1162 66.73 -75.83 14.26
N GLU A 1163 67.96 -75.46 13.87
CA GLU A 1163 68.24 -74.44 12.87
C GLU A 1163 68.83 -75.01 11.56
N SER A 1164 68.89 -74.18 10.53
CA SER A 1164 69.69 -74.46 9.33
C SER A 1164 70.77 -73.39 9.21
N ILE A 1165 72.03 -73.80 9.28
CA ILE A 1165 73.19 -72.91 9.23
C ILE A 1165 73.95 -73.15 7.94
N VAL A 1166 74.09 -72.12 7.11
CA VAL A 1166 74.73 -72.18 5.79
C VAL A 1166 75.92 -71.24 5.75
N GLY A 1167 77.14 -71.75 5.62
CA GLY A 1167 78.42 -71.03 5.55
C GLY A 1167 78.50 -70.09 4.36
N GLY A 1168 78.30 -70.63 3.15
CA GLY A 1168 78.31 -69.83 1.92
C GLY A 1168 79.58 -70.11 1.14
N GLY A 1169 80.42 -69.10 0.91
CA GLY A 1169 81.75 -69.27 0.32
C GLY A 1169 82.82 -68.72 1.25
N GLY A 1170 84.06 -69.15 1.12
CA GLY A 1170 85.10 -68.79 2.09
C GLY A 1170 85.46 -69.95 3.00
N ASN A 1171 86.22 -69.69 4.06
CA ASN A 1171 86.64 -70.73 5.01
C ASN A 1171 85.90 -70.50 6.31
N ASP A 1172 84.73 -71.11 6.44
CA ASP A 1172 83.78 -70.77 7.49
C ASP A 1172 84.03 -71.56 8.77
N ILE A 1173 83.57 -71.04 9.91
CA ILE A 1173 83.45 -71.77 11.17
C ILE A 1173 81.96 -71.86 11.50
N ILE A 1174 81.42 -73.07 11.57
CA ILE A 1174 80.00 -73.31 11.73
C ILE A 1174 79.75 -74.08 13.02
N ILE A 1175 79.00 -73.49 13.94
CA ILE A 1175 78.64 -74.05 15.24
C ILE A 1175 77.12 -74.18 15.27
N GLY A 1176 76.59 -75.41 15.34
CA GLY A 1176 75.16 -75.70 15.42
C GLY A 1176 74.51 -75.08 16.64
N GLY A 1177 75.12 -75.29 17.81
CA GLY A 1177 74.43 -75.01 19.06
C GLY A 1177 73.51 -76.18 19.41
N GLY A 1178 72.59 -76.01 20.36
CA GLY A 1178 71.78 -77.13 20.86
C GLY A 1178 70.56 -77.43 19.99
N ALA A 1179 70.17 -78.72 19.93
CA ALA A 1179 69.06 -79.33 19.16
C ALA A 1179 69.55 -80.01 17.88
N ALA A 1180 68.69 -80.16 16.86
CA ALA A 1180 69.02 -80.91 15.64
C ALA A 1180 69.18 -79.94 14.47
N ASP A 1181 70.42 -79.65 14.11
CA ASP A 1181 70.73 -78.60 13.13
C ASP A 1181 71.11 -79.16 11.76
N ALA A 1182 70.79 -78.40 10.72
CA ALA A 1182 71.23 -78.67 9.36
C ALA A 1182 72.37 -77.71 8.99
N LEU A 1183 73.60 -78.20 8.99
CA LEU A 1183 74.81 -77.43 8.78
C LEU A 1183 75.29 -77.59 7.32
N PHE A 1184 75.59 -76.50 6.64
CA PHE A 1184 76.10 -76.46 5.28
C PHE A 1184 77.35 -75.57 5.27
N GLY A 1185 78.50 -76.05 4.82
CA GLY A 1185 79.75 -75.28 4.75
C GLY A 1185 79.80 -74.42 3.49
N GLY A 1186 79.45 -75.03 2.36
CA GLY A 1186 79.50 -74.39 1.06
C GLY A 1186 80.88 -74.47 0.40
N ALA A 1187 81.38 -73.35 -0.11
CA ALA A 1187 82.54 -73.27 -0.98
C ALA A 1187 83.79 -72.69 -0.30
N GLY A 1188 84.62 -73.55 0.26
CA GLY A 1188 85.99 -73.25 0.66
C GLY A 1188 86.45 -74.28 1.68
N ALA A 1189 87.32 -73.93 2.61
CA ALA A 1189 87.80 -74.85 3.65
C ALA A 1189 87.12 -74.58 4.98
N ASP A 1190 85.99 -75.23 5.18
CA ASP A 1190 85.06 -74.92 6.26
C ASP A 1190 85.33 -75.76 7.51
N THR A 1191 84.96 -75.26 8.68
CA THR A 1191 85.21 -75.86 9.99
C THR A 1191 83.92 -75.98 10.77
N PHE A 1192 83.34 -77.17 10.83
CA PHE A 1192 82.15 -77.46 11.65
C PHE A 1192 82.59 -77.74 13.08
N LYS A 1193 82.35 -76.79 13.97
CA LYS A 1193 82.89 -76.79 15.33
C LYS A 1193 81.79 -77.12 16.34
N PHE A 1194 82.10 -78.09 17.18
CA PHE A 1194 81.24 -78.51 18.29
C PHE A 1194 81.95 -78.15 19.59
N LEU A 1195 81.37 -77.22 20.33
CA LEU A 1195 81.88 -76.64 21.56
C LEU A 1195 81.47 -77.47 22.79
N ASP A 1196 80.25 -78.02 22.79
CA ASP A 1196 79.74 -78.87 23.86
C ASP A 1196 78.96 -80.10 23.35
N LYS A 1197 78.59 -81.02 24.25
CA LYS A 1197 77.92 -82.27 23.86
C LYS A 1197 76.42 -82.11 23.55
N SER A 1198 75.81 -81.03 24.05
CA SER A 1198 74.44 -80.64 23.69
C SER A 1198 74.38 -80.11 22.27
N ASP A 1199 75.53 -79.73 21.69
CA ASP A 1199 75.58 -79.25 20.32
C ASP A 1199 75.09 -80.27 19.29
N SER A 1200 75.06 -81.57 19.62
CA SER A 1200 74.42 -82.58 18.77
C SER A 1200 74.19 -83.86 19.56
N ALA A 1201 72.95 -84.17 19.89
CA ALA A 1201 72.59 -85.28 20.79
C ALA A 1201 71.95 -86.47 20.05
N PRO A 1202 71.93 -87.68 20.64
CA PRO A 1202 71.27 -88.83 20.04
C PRO A 1202 69.75 -88.61 19.99
N GLY A 1203 69.19 -88.45 18.78
CA GLY A 1203 67.76 -88.14 18.55
C GLY A 1203 67.46 -86.67 18.24
N ALA A 1204 68.45 -85.80 18.39
CA ALA A 1204 68.46 -84.42 17.90
C ALA A 1204 69.85 -84.16 17.31
N SER A 1205 70.12 -84.85 16.21
CA SER A 1205 71.47 -84.99 15.69
C SER A 1205 71.70 -83.99 14.56
N ASP A 1206 72.81 -83.27 14.66
CA ASP A 1206 73.24 -82.35 13.61
C ASP A 1206 73.63 -83.09 12.34
N ILE A 1207 73.21 -82.53 11.21
CA ILE A 1207 73.46 -83.05 9.88
C ILE A 1207 74.32 -82.03 9.14
N ILE A 1208 75.56 -82.42 8.80
CA ILE A 1208 76.40 -81.67 7.88
C ILE A 1208 76.10 -82.14 6.45
N HIS A 1209 75.63 -81.24 5.60
CA HIS A 1209 75.01 -81.60 4.33
C HIS A 1209 75.97 -81.66 3.14
N ASP A 1210 77.07 -80.92 3.16
CA ASP A 1210 77.92 -80.69 1.99
C ASP A 1210 79.43 -80.81 2.28
N PHE A 1211 79.79 -81.48 3.38
CA PHE A 1211 81.17 -81.69 3.81
C PHE A 1211 82.09 -82.19 2.67
N GLN A 1212 83.14 -81.43 2.38
CA GLN A 1212 84.17 -81.72 1.39
C GLN A 1212 85.39 -82.40 2.02
N THR A 1213 85.54 -83.70 1.78
CA THR A 1213 86.66 -84.51 2.31
C THR A 1213 88.03 -83.93 1.94
N GLY A 1214 88.89 -83.75 2.94
CA GLY A 1214 90.26 -83.23 2.79
C GLY A 1214 90.36 -81.71 2.65
N VAL A 1215 89.23 -81.01 2.54
CA VAL A 1215 89.14 -79.55 2.46
C VAL A 1215 88.55 -79.03 3.77
N ASP A 1216 87.37 -79.54 4.13
CA ASP A 1216 86.67 -79.16 5.35
C ASP A 1216 87.22 -79.89 6.58
N LYS A 1217 86.93 -79.31 7.74
CA LYS A 1217 87.31 -79.76 9.07
C LYS A 1217 86.10 -79.88 9.97
N ILE A 1218 86.16 -80.85 10.86
CA ILE A 1218 85.24 -80.96 12.00
C ILE A 1218 86.08 -80.67 13.22
N ASP A 1219 85.80 -79.59 13.92
CA ASP A 1219 86.53 -79.20 15.11
C ASP A 1219 85.84 -79.72 16.36
N LEU A 1220 86.43 -80.75 16.96
CA LEU A 1220 86.02 -81.36 18.22
C LEU A 1220 87.02 -81.07 19.34
N THR A 1221 87.96 -80.14 19.15
CA THR A 1221 89.02 -79.81 20.13
C THR A 1221 88.43 -79.39 21.48
N ALA A 1222 87.26 -78.75 21.48
CA ALA A 1222 86.57 -78.36 22.70
C ALA A 1222 86.02 -79.57 23.49
N LEU A 1223 85.72 -80.68 22.81
CA LEU A 1223 85.15 -81.89 23.42
C LEU A 1223 86.22 -82.89 23.86
N HIS A 1224 87.39 -82.89 23.21
CA HIS A 1224 88.48 -83.83 23.48
C HIS A 1224 89.35 -83.40 24.68
N THR A 1225 88.71 -83.27 25.84
CA THR A 1225 89.37 -82.89 27.10
C THR A 1225 89.87 -84.09 27.91
N ASN A 1226 89.44 -85.33 27.58
CA ASN A 1226 89.79 -86.54 28.30
C ASN A 1226 90.38 -87.63 27.38
N PRO A 1227 91.60 -88.15 27.65
CA PRO A 1227 92.22 -89.20 26.84
C PRO A 1227 91.49 -90.56 26.85
N LEU A 1228 90.40 -90.72 27.60
CA LEU A 1228 89.53 -91.91 27.58
C LEU A 1228 88.38 -91.84 26.56
N ASP A 1229 88.19 -90.70 25.90
CA ASP A 1229 87.13 -90.52 24.90
C ASP A 1229 87.37 -91.42 23.68
N LYS A 1230 86.31 -92.07 23.20
CA LYS A 1230 86.36 -93.02 22.08
C LYS A 1230 85.63 -92.44 20.88
N PHE A 1231 86.38 -92.20 19.83
CA PHE A 1231 85.85 -91.65 18.59
C PHE A 1231 85.76 -92.75 17.54
N THR A 1232 84.55 -92.99 17.03
CA THR A 1232 84.34 -93.97 15.97
C THR A 1232 83.70 -93.28 14.77
N LEU A 1233 84.47 -93.20 13.68
CA LEU A 1233 83.89 -92.86 12.40
C LEU A 1233 83.24 -94.12 11.83
N VAL A 1234 81.94 -94.07 11.55
CA VAL A 1234 81.21 -95.19 10.96
C VAL A 1234 80.67 -94.73 9.60
N SER A 1235 81.18 -95.33 8.54
CA SER A 1235 80.70 -95.09 7.17
C SER A 1235 79.92 -96.29 6.67
N ASP A 1236 78.74 -96.07 6.11
CA ASP A 1236 78.07 -97.06 5.28
C ASP A 1236 77.96 -96.59 3.81
N ALA A 1237 77.38 -97.41 2.94
CA ALA A 1237 77.34 -97.16 1.51
C ALA A 1237 76.48 -95.94 1.11
N ASN A 1238 75.64 -95.43 2.02
CA ASN A 1238 74.64 -94.39 1.73
C ASN A 1238 74.76 -93.15 2.62
N ALA A 1239 75.51 -93.18 3.74
CA ALA A 1239 75.83 -92.02 4.56
C ALA A 1239 77.13 -92.24 5.36
N SER A 1240 77.84 -91.16 5.67
CA SER A 1240 78.83 -91.18 6.76
C SER A 1240 78.14 -90.65 8.02
N TYR A 1241 78.50 -91.17 9.19
CA TYR A 1241 78.18 -90.52 10.46
C TYR A 1241 79.37 -90.63 11.40
N LEU A 1242 79.61 -89.55 12.13
CA LEU A 1242 80.64 -89.44 13.15
C LEU A 1242 79.95 -89.64 14.48
N PHE A 1243 80.26 -90.77 15.10
CA PHE A 1243 79.74 -91.12 16.40
C PHE A 1243 80.85 -90.98 17.42
N VAL A 1244 80.67 -90.04 18.34
CA VAL A 1244 81.66 -89.67 19.33
C VAL A 1244 81.14 -90.10 20.70
N GLN A 1245 81.71 -91.17 21.24
CA GLN A 1245 81.36 -91.67 22.56
C GLN A 1245 82.31 -91.13 23.61
N LEU A 1246 81.82 -90.17 24.41
CA LEU A 1246 82.62 -89.51 25.44
C LEU A 1246 82.54 -90.31 26.76
N ALA A 1247 83.71 -90.61 27.33
CA ALA A 1247 83.96 -91.31 28.61
C ALA A 1247 82.87 -92.29 29.14
N GLY A 1248 82.81 -93.51 28.59
CA GLY A 1248 82.28 -94.70 29.29
C GLY A 1248 80.78 -94.74 29.63
N ASN A 1249 79.97 -93.80 29.11
CA ASN A 1249 78.52 -93.78 29.29
C ASN A 1249 77.82 -93.80 27.92
N PRO A 1250 77.03 -94.84 27.59
CA PRO A 1250 76.35 -94.98 26.29
C PRO A 1250 75.25 -93.95 26.01
N ASP A 1251 74.96 -93.03 26.94
CA ASP A 1251 73.98 -91.95 26.75
C ASP A 1251 74.66 -90.58 26.50
N ASN A 1252 75.99 -90.50 26.44
CA ASN A 1252 76.78 -89.27 26.23
C ASN A 1252 77.42 -89.23 24.83
N ASP A 1253 76.67 -89.62 23.81
CA ASP A 1253 77.19 -89.74 22.46
C ASP A 1253 76.89 -88.47 21.66
N LEU A 1254 77.90 -87.81 21.09
CA LEU A 1254 77.72 -86.77 20.09
C LEU A 1254 77.58 -87.44 18.73
N GLN A 1255 76.46 -87.22 18.05
CA GLN A 1255 76.15 -87.88 16.78
C GLN A 1255 76.04 -86.86 15.66
N VAL A 1256 77.09 -86.72 14.87
CA VAL A 1256 77.07 -85.86 13.68
C VAL A 1256 76.82 -86.73 12.46
N LEU A 1257 75.72 -86.48 11.74
CA LEU A 1257 75.43 -87.15 10.47
C LEU A 1257 76.00 -86.35 9.30
N PHE A 1258 76.39 -87.06 8.24
CA PHE A 1258 76.81 -86.44 6.99
C PHE A 1258 75.91 -86.92 5.87
N ALA A 1259 75.41 -85.98 5.07
CA ALA A 1259 74.58 -86.32 3.91
C ALA A 1259 75.41 -86.89 2.73
N THR A 1260 76.73 -86.66 2.70
CA THR A 1260 77.65 -87.18 1.68
C THR A 1260 78.65 -88.21 2.26
N PRO A 1261 78.93 -89.33 1.56
CA PRO A 1261 79.91 -90.31 2.04
C PRO A 1261 81.36 -89.84 1.80
N ASN A 1262 82.29 -90.16 2.72
CA ASN A 1262 83.78 -90.16 2.61
C ASN A 1262 84.62 -89.33 3.62
N VAL A 1263 84.07 -88.88 4.75
CA VAL A 1263 84.87 -88.20 5.82
C VAL A 1263 86.08 -89.05 6.24
N LYS A 1264 87.28 -88.46 6.37
CA LYS A 1264 88.48 -89.15 6.85
C LYS A 1264 88.86 -88.70 8.25
N ALA A 1265 89.61 -89.54 8.97
CA ALA A 1265 90.20 -89.16 10.26
C ALA A 1265 91.11 -87.91 10.18
N SER A 1266 91.68 -87.61 9.01
CA SER A 1266 92.47 -86.39 8.76
C SER A 1266 91.63 -85.11 8.69
N ASP A 1267 90.31 -85.25 8.62
CA ASP A 1267 89.36 -84.14 8.47
C ASP A 1267 88.76 -83.74 9.83
N ILE A 1268 89.13 -84.43 10.90
CA ILE A 1268 88.73 -84.10 12.27
C ILE A 1268 89.90 -83.44 12.98
N LEU A 1269 89.64 -82.28 13.58
CA LEU A 1269 90.53 -81.61 14.51
C LEU A 1269 90.18 -82.07 15.92
N TRP A 1270 91.19 -82.64 16.60
CA TRP A 1270 91.12 -83.21 17.94
C TRP A 1270 91.83 -82.34 18.96
#